data_AF-A0A2X2YC71-F1
#
_entry.id   AF-A0A2X2YC71-F1
#
_cell.length_a   1.000
_cell.length_b   1.000
_cell.length_c   1.000
_cell.angle_alpha   90.00
_cell.angle_beta   90.00
_cell.angle_gamma   90.00
#
_symmetry.space_group_name_H-M   'P 1'
#
loop_
_entity.id
_entity.type
_entity.pdbx_description
1 polymer ?
#
loop_
_entity_poly.entity_id
_entity_poly.type
_entity_poly.pdbx_seq_one_letter_code
_entity_poly.pdbx_strand_id
1 'polypeptide(L)'
;MANNIIPNVSSGDLVGSTPTFPPNAVVRGDFLYLRDVDGNQIPGRTVSDGDEITVLFISNEKNIVLVQYPTSSGYRQGYVTNATSIIKYKDDYSWVNGSTPEPVYDFDKTTQIGTLDPRERAVVLYKVDGMTYVAYDTGKGKLTKSGLVHYEGAGSSTGGGSFNGVAPGEVVPGGFTYENNAEVVGDELYLRDANGNLIPGRSVSVGDKITVLDVSYSKQLALVQYPAGSVVRQGYVTNATNLIRYFKQGEWLNGSTTEPVLDENGGSLGSLSPYEAATPLYKKNGMIHVVYDTSKGPNTKSGYVKFEGLAQLPDTSIQIPSVSHSQATVDVYGTSGKGRPLKVYKIGNGSKVLFAGFAIHGWEDRWDNDGLALVNIANSLISKIGDYKAQNGLHGWTVYIAPCMNPDGVIVRGTNNGPGRCAVKSRIDMNRCFPRGFTAQYNSRNYTGPNPLGAQEAVALKEFIEKINRTADELVVIDGHGWLGCTYGDSSIAQYFTKQFGFSHNGPSGGGYFSYWAQGLPRTKGLLLEYPDTYSYGEVISRNYIGKTFNAIINILKNNPNGSDVDTNTDSNYDKWVNKDGKWYYYENGKMVIGWKFVDGEWYYLESNGVMATGWKELGGIWYYLNESGAMVKGWQTILGKTYYFNDSGHMLVGKQVIDGRNYNFNTSGQLDSTNWVKSNNKWYYYENGKMITGWKLINGEWYYLESNGVMATGWKELGGIWYYLNESGAMVKGWQTISGKTYYFNDSGHMLTGKQVIDGKNYEFNGSGQLISDTGDISSSDMTYIAAGEVINVQSFLNVRKGPGTNYDSIGQLHQGDKVSIVAKNGEWYKIKYGSGYGYIHSNFINIVLDEDINKKILKFAGNTGFFENMNLEFEFFNKRIPLGAISFSPLITVEAEISLNMKLDNGSKINLTLTPDELTAEFLGKFNALGVTSSIDKRHLTSVFEKLTLSRNVIDGFRYQVILGPAGTINVTFESTFEYDFGNGNKESIYQRLYFTIHPHLNPNLPSVVRIADIDIETDETVKIEDKNIMQLIHKGIVQFVSYVHYQFSKITIPDIKPITPQQVSIIGSVALGVIIILACVLV
;
A
#
# COMPACT_ATOMS: atom_id res chain seq x y z
N MET A 1 -60.12 -26.61 -25.59
CA MET A 1 -59.25 -26.80 -24.41
C MET A 1 -60.11 -27.42 -23.32
N ALA A 2 -59.81 -28.64 -22.90
CA ALA A 2 -60.45 -29.24 -21.73
C ALA A 2 -59.46 -29.17 -20.58
N ASN A 3 -59.44 -28.05 -19.84
CA ASN A 3 -58.69 -27.95 -18.59
C ASN A 3 -59.64 -27.48 -17.49
N ASN A 4 -59.50 -28.07 -16.30
CA ASN A 4 -60.37 -27.85 -15.14
C ASN A 4 -60.27 -26.43 -14.53
N ILE A 5 -59.44 -25.55 -15.10
CA ILE A 5 -59.16 -24.20 -14.60
C ILE A 5 -60.16 -23.17 -15.13
N ILE A 6 -60.56 -23.28 -16.40
CA ILE A 6 -61.51 -22.37 -17.05
C ILE A 6 -62.75 -23.18 -17.44
N PRO A 7 -63.97 -22.78 -17.02
CA PRO A 7 -65.19 -23.48 -17.40
C PRO A 7 -65.30 -23.61 -18.93
N ASN A 8 -65.41 -24.84 -19.44
CA ASN A 8 -65.57 -25.08 -20.87
C ASN A 8 -67.06 -25.00 -21.26
N VAL A 9 -67.53 -23.79 -21.52
CA VAL A 9 -68.93 -23.49 -21.89
C VAL A 9 -69.03 -22.84 -23.26
N SER A 10 -70.22 -22.81 -23.86
CA SER A 10 -70.44 -22.11 -25.12
C SER A 10 -70.41 -20.60 -24.91
N SER A 11 -70.05 -19.87 -25.96
CA SER A 11 -69.96 -18.40 -25.89
C SER A 11 -71.31 -17.77 -25.54
N GLY A 12 -71.34 -17.06 -24.41
CA GLY A 12 -72.51 -16.42 -23.81
C GLY A 12 -73.25 -17.29 -22.79
N ASP A 13 -72.73 -18.46 -22.41
CA ASP A 13 -73.29 -19.27 -21.32
C ASP A 13 -72.93 -18.69 -19.95
N LEU A 14 -73.78 -18.95 -18.97
CA LEU A 14 -73.56 -18.55 -17.57
C LEU A 14 -72.51 -19.45 -16.93
N VAL A 15 -71.50 -18.85 -16.32
CA VAL A 15 -70.40 -19.58 -15.66
C VAL A 15 -70.43 -19.51 -14.14
N GLY A 16 -71.16 -18.56 -13.56
CA GLY A 16 -71.33 -18.44 -12.11
C GLY A 16 -71.85 -17.08 -11.66
N SER A 17 -72.09 -16.92 -10.36
CA SER A 17 -72.43 -15.63 -9.75
C SER A 17 -71.23 -14.71 -9.56
N THR A 18 -70.01 -15.26 -9.65
CA THR A 18 -68.72 -14.55 -9.58
C THR A 18 -67.82 -15.02 -10.73
N PRO A 19 -66.85 -14.20 -11.19
CA PRO A 19 -65.94 -14.61 -12.25
C PRO A 19 -64.90 -15.60 -11.71
N THR A 20 -64.36 -16.44 -12.58
CA THR A 20 -63.34 -17.45 -12.25
C THR A 20 -62.05 -16.81 -11.70
N PHE A 21 -61.69 -15.63 -12.21
CA PHE A 21 -60.62 -14.80 -11.66
C PHE A 21 -61.11 -13.36 -11.53
N PRO A 22 -60.51 -12.53 -10.64
CA PRO A 22 -60.87 -11.12 -10.51
C PRO A 22 -60.82 -10.38 -11.86
N PRO A 23 -61.72 -9.42 -12.12
CA PRO A 23 -61.68 -8.63 -13.34
C PRO A 23 -60.35 -7.89 -13.50
N ASN A 24 -59.65 -8.18 -14.60
CA ASN A 24 -58.30 -7.69 -14.90
C ASN A 24 -58.27 -6.67 -16.05
N ALA A 25 -59.42 -6.40 -16.67
CA ALA A 25 -59.57 -5.36 -17.68
C ALA A 25 -60.95 -4.69 -17.60
N VAL A 26 -61.09 -3.57 -18.28
CA VAL A 26 -62.34 -2.83 -18.45
C VAL A 26 -62.53 -2.51 -19.92
N VAL A 27 -63.75 -2.71 -20.42
CA VAL A 27 -64.12 -2.29 -21.78
C VAL A 27 -64.30 -0.77 -21.77
N ARG A 28 -63.62 -0.05 -22.67
CA ARG A 28 -63.64 1.42 -22.73
C ARG A 28 -63.74 1.94 -24.16
N GLY A 29 -64.71 2.81 -24.38
CA GLY A 29 -64.84 3.62 -25.59
C GLY A 29 -65.68 3.00 -26.71
N ASP A 30 -66.12 1.75 -26.55
CA ASP A 30 -67.16 1.09 -27.37
C ASP A 30 -67.58 -0.24 -26.71
N PHE A 31 -68.57 -0.94 -27.27
CA PHE A 31 -68.95 -2.31 -26.89
C PHE A 31 -68.25 -3.38 -27.76
N LEU A 32 -68.18 -4.62 -27.29
CA LEU A 32 -67.59 -5.76 -28.01
C LEU A 32 -68.65 -6.78 -28.37
N TYR A 33 -68.69 -7.23 -29.62
CA TYR A 33 -69.54 -8.35 -30.03
C TYR A 33 -68.98 -9.69 -29.57
N LEU A 34 -69.85 -10.55 -29.04
CA LEU A 34 -69.50 -11.94 -28.80
C LEU A 34 -69.28 -12.68 -30.11
N ARG A 35 -68.35 -13.63 -30.06
CA ARG A 35 -67.95 -14.50 -31.16
C ARG A 35 -68.00 -15.96 -30.72
N ASP A 36 -68.18 -16.85 -31.69
CA ASP A 36 -67.98 -18.29 -31.49
C ASP A 36 -66.48 -18.65 -31.47
N VAL A 37 -66.18 -19.94 -31.29
CA VAL A 37 -64.80 -20.47 -31.24
C VAL A 37 -64.04 -20.30 -32.56
N ASP A 38 -64.73 -20.04 -33.66
CA ASP A 38 -64.18 -19.83 -34.99
C ASP A 38 -64.06 -18.35 -35.36
N GLY A 39 -64.49 -17.46 -34.46
CA GLY A 39 -64.40 -16.02 -34.63
C GLY A 39 -65.59 -15.40 -35.35
N ASN A 40 -66.65 -16.15 -35.67
CA ASN A 40 -67.86 -15.59 -36.26
C ASN A 40 -68.66 -14.86 -35.19
N GLN A 41 -69.24 -13.71 -35.54
CA GLN A 41 -70.05 -12.93 -34.62
C GLN A 41 -71.36 -13.66 -34.27
N ILE A 42 -71.71 -13.65 -32.99
CA ILE A 42 -72.99 -14.15 -32.49
C ILE A 42 -73.97 -12.96 -32.41
N PRO A 43 -75.03 -12.94 -33.25
CA PRO A 43 -75.95 -11.80 -33.29
C PRO A 43 -76.62 -11.53 -31.94
N GLY A 44 -76.74 -10.24 -31.58
CA GLY A 44 -77.51 -9.80 -30.42
C GLY A 44 -76.86 -10.02 -29.05
N ARG A 45 -75.56 -10.39 -28.99
CA ARG A 45 -74.83 -10.53 -27.73
C ARG A 45 -73.56 -9.69 -27.72
N THR A 46 -73.46 -8.82 -26.72
CA THR A 46 -72.35 -7.86 -26.57
C THR A 46 -71.83 -7.82 -25.14
N VAL A 47 -70.58 -7.39 -24.99
CA VAL A 47 -69.98 -6.92 -23.74
C VAL A 47 -69.99 -5.40 -23.79
N SER A 48 -70.58 -4.75 -22.78
CA SER A 48 -70.89 -3.32 -22.86
C SER A 48 -69.68 -2.46 -22.53
N ASP A 49 -69.69 -1.23 -23.04
CA ASP A 49 -68.73 -0.21 -22.60
C ASP A 49 -68.88 0.02 -21.09
N GLY A 50 -67.75 0.02 -20.38
CA GLY A 50 -67.68 0.16 -18.94
C GLY A 50 -67.72 -1.13 -18.13
N ASP A 51 -68.00 -2.27 -18.75
CA ASP A 51 -67.99 -3.56 -18.05
C ASP A 51 -66.57 -3.90 -17.57
N GLU A 52 -66.46 -4.24 -16.29
CA GLU A 52 -65.26 -4.88 -15.76
C GLU A 52 -65.25 -6.35 -16.19
N ILE A 53 -64.22 -6.75 -16.91
CA ILE A 53 -64.11 -8.08 -17.50
C ILE A 53 -62.87 -8.81 -16.99
N THR A 54 -62.97 -10.13 -16.97
CA THR A 54 -61.82 -11.01 -16.74
C THR A 54 -61.37 -11.57 -18.08
N VAL A 55 -60.24 -11.12 -18.58
CA VAL A 55 -59.55 -11.71 -19.73
C VAL A 55 -58.89 -13.00 -19.28
N LEU A 56 -59.32 -14.11 -19.88
CA LEU A 56 -58.89 -15.47 -19.55
C LEU A 56 -57.82 -16.00 -20.51
N PHE A 57 -57.93 -15.69 -21.80
CA PHE A 57 -57.03 -16.25 -22.82
C PHE A 57 -56.99 -15.37 -24.06
N ILE A 58 -55.83 -15.26 -24.70
CA ILE A 58 -55.64 -14.56 -25.97
C ILE A 58 -55.11 -15.53 -27.04
N SER A 59 -55.89 -15.70 -28.11
CA SER A 59 -55.49 -16.53 -29.25
C SER A 59 -54.61 -15.76 -30.23
N ASN A 60 -53.36 -16.19 -30.36
CA ASN A 60 -52.41 -15.66 -31.35
C ASN A 60 -52.75 -16.02 -32.81
N GLU A 61 -53.60 -17.04 -33.02
CA GLU A 61 -53.97 -17.51 -34.35
C GLU A 61 -55.28 -16.87 -34.85
N LYS A 62 -56.29 -16.77 -33.97
CA LYS A 62 -57.64 -16.34 -34.36
C LYS A 62 -57.94 -14.86 -34.05
N ASN A 63 -57.01 -14.13 -33.43
CA ASN A 63 -57.17 -12.71 -33.03
C ASN A 63 -58.43 -12.45 -32.17
N ILE A 64 -58.72 -13.39 -31.28
CA ILE A 64 -59.84 -13.35 -30.33
C ILE A 64 -59.34 -13.50 -28.90
N VAL A 65 -60.11 -12.93 -27.97
CA VAL A 65 -59.88 -12.98 -26.53
C VAL A 65 -61.06 -13.68 -25.87
N LEU A 66 -60.80 -14.67 -25.03
CA LEU A 66 -61.80 -15.28 -24.16
C LEU A 66 -61.96 -14.40 -22.92
N VAL A 67 -63.19 -13.95 -22.65
CA VAL A 67 -63.50 -13.08 -21.52
C VAL A 67 -64.65 -13.62 -20.70
N GLN A 68 -64.66 -13.30 -19.41
CA GLN A 68 -65.84 -13.34 -18.57
C GLN A 68 -66.32 -11.92 -18.29
N TYR A 69 -67.62 -11.72 -18.39
CA TYR A 69 -68.23 -10.40 -18.27
C TYR A 69 -69.54 -10.48 -17.46
N PRO A 70 -69.88 -9.42 -16.72
CA PRO A 70 -71.05 -9.39 -15.86
C PRO A 70 -72.34 -9.27 -16.67
N THR A 71 -73.40 -9.89 -16.17
CA THR A 71 -74.80 -9.67 -16.58
C THR A 71 -75.69 -9.64 -15.35
N SER A 72 -76.96 -9.23 -15.51
CA SER A 72 -77.94 -9.25 -14.41
C SER A 72 -78.14 -10.64 -13.79
N SER A 73 -77.83 -11.71 -14.52
CA SER A 73 -77.95 -13.11 -14.07
C SER A 73 -76.66 -13.72 -13.50
N GLY A 74 -75.57 -12.95 -13.42
CA GLY A 74 -74.23 -13.44 -13.06
C GLY A 74 -73.21 -13.25 -14.20
N TYR A 75 -72.07 -13.93 -14.12
CA TYR A 75 -71.02 -13.84 -15.12
C TYR A 75 -71.27 -14.82 -16.26
N ARG A 76 -71.10 -14.33 -17.49
CA ARG A 76 -71.09 -15.13 -18.70
C ARG A 76 -69.70 -15.15 -19.30
N GLN A 77 -69.41 -16.19 -20.09
CA GLN A 77 -68.11 -16.35 -20.74
C GLN A 77 -68.28 -16.40 -22.25
N GLY A 78 -67.41 -15.74 -23.00
CA GLY A 78 -67.41 -15.84 -24.45
C GLY A 78 -66.21 -15.18 -25.11
N TYR A 79 -66.06 -15.40 -26.42
CA TYR A 79 -64.97 -14.82 -27.19
C TYR A 79 -65.36 -13.43 -27.71
N VAL A 80 -64.40 -12.52 -27.75
CA VAL A 80 -64.53 -11.19 -28.37
C VAL A 80 -63.33 -10.93 -29.28
N THR A 81 -63.43 -9.94 -30.17
CA THR A 81 -62.25 -9.49 -30.96
C THR A 81 -61.15 -9.01 -30.01
N ASN A 82 -59.88 -9.35 -30.28
CA ASN A 82 -58.75 -8.76 -29.56
C ASN A 82 -58.55 -7.29 -29.97
N ALA A 83 -59.30 -6.39 -29.33
CA ALA A 83 -59.28 -4.96 -29.60
C ALA A 83 -58.60 -4.22 -28.44
N THR A 84 -57.28 -4.10 -28.45
CA THR A 84 -56.48 -3.42 -27.40
C THR A 84 -56.75 -1.91 -27.29
N SER A 85 -57.39 -1.32 -28.29
CA SER A 85 -57.93 0.05 -28.21
C SER A 85 -59.16 0.14 -27.30
N ILE A 86 -59.91 -0.95 -27.13
CA ILE A 86 -61.17 -1.02 -26.37
C ILE A 86 -60.98 -1.76 -25.02
N ILE A 87 -60.23 -2.87 -25.02
CA ILE A 87 -59.92 -3.63 -23.80
C ILE A 87 -58.76 -2.94 -23.07
N LYS A 88 -59.04 -2.34 -21.90
CA LYS A 88 -58.05 -1.65 -21.06
C LYS A 88 -57.72 -2.48 -19.84
N TYR A 89 -56.52 -3.06 -19.82
CA TYR A 89 -56.03 -3.83 -18.70
C TYR A 89 -55.75 -2.95 -17.49
N LYS A 90 -56.11 -3.43 -16.29
CA LYS A 90 -55.98 -2.66 -15.04
C LYS A 90 -54.51 -2.46 -14.63
N ASP A 91 -53.64 -3.43 -14.96
CA ASP A 91 -52.22 -3.44 -14.60
C ASP A 91 -51.31 -3.29 -15.84
N ASP A 92 -51.59 -2.28 -16.67
CA ASP A 92 -50.98 -2.07 -18.01
C ASP A 92 -49.44 -2.05 -17.97
N TYR A 93 -48.82 -3.11 -18.52
CA TYR A 93 -47.38 -3.35 -18.57
C TYR A 93 -46.62 -3.32 -17.24
N SER A 94 -47.26 -3.75 -16.16
CA SER A 94 -46.70 -3.83 -14.81
C SER A 94 -45.62 -4.91 -14.62
N TRP A 95 -45.43 -5.81 -15.59
CA TRP A 95 -44.45 -6.88 -15.50
C TRP A 95 -43.10 -6.50 -16.12
N VAL A 96 -42.02 -6.73 -15.37
CA VAL A 96 -40.64 -6.56 -15.82
C VAL A 96 -39.95 -7.91 -15.67
N ASN A 97 -39.50 -8.50 -16.77
CA ASN A 97 -38.72 -9.73 -16.71
C ASN A 97 -37.37 -9.46 -16.02
N GLY A 98 -36.80 -10.48 -15.39
CA GLY A 98 -35.38 -10.47 -15.04
C GLY A 98 -34.48 -10.35 -16.28
N SER A 99 -33.16 -10.36 -16.07
CA SER A 99 -32.15 -10.22 -17.13
C SER A 99 -32.06 -11.40 -18.13
N THR A 100 -32.97 -12.39 -18.07
CA THR A 100 -32.96 -13.61 -18.90
C THR A 100 -34.34 -13.93 -19.48
N PRO A 101 -34.45 -14.41 -20.74
CA PRO A 101 -35.73 -14.82 -21.32
C PRO A 101 -36.44 -15.91 -20.52
N GLU A 102 -37.77 -15.81 -20.40
CA GLU A 102 -38.59 -16.72 -19.59
C GLU A 102 -39.44 -17.63 -20.50
N PRO A 103 -39.42 -18.96 -20.32
CA PRO A 103 -40.29 -19.87 -21.07
C PRO A 103 -41.77 -19.63 -20.78
N VAL A 104 -42.60 -19.63 -21.82
CA VAL A 104 -44.06 -19.48 -21.70
C VAL A 104 -44.73 -20.82 -22.00
N TYR A 105 -45.56 -21.30 -21.07
CA TYR A 105 -46.22 -22.60 -21.11
C TYR A 105 -47.73 -22.48 -21.38
N ASP A 106 -48.31 -23.54 -21.95
CA ASP A 106 -49.77 -23.70 -22.05
C ASP A 106 -50.38 -24.04 -20.67
N PHE A 107 -51.70 -24.13 -20.57
CA PHE A 107 -52.42 -24.46 -19.35
C PHE A 107 -52.12 -25.86 -18.79
N ASP A 108 -51.51 -26.76 -19.56
CA ASP A 108 -50.99 -28.03 -19.05
C ASP A 108 -49.68 -27.88 -18.25
N LYS A 109 -49.16 -26.65 -18.16
CA LYS A 109 -47.95 -26.23 -17.42
C LYS A 109 -46.65 -26.90 -17.87
N THR A 110 -46.68 -27.68 -18.95
CA THR A 110 -45.55 -28.50 -19.39
C THR A 110 -45.21 -28.27 -20.85
N THR A 111 -46.20 -28.00 -21.70
CA THR A 111 -46.00 -27.67 -23.10
C THR A 111 -45.55 -26.22 -23.22
N GLN A 112 -44.28 -26.02 -23.60
CA GLN A 112 -43.77 -24.68 -23.91
C GLN A 112 -44.36 -24.20 -25.23
N ILE A 113 -45.10 -23.10 -25.18
CA ILE A 113 -45.77 -22.47 -26.34
C ILE A 113 -45.07 -21.20 -26.80
N GLY A 114 -44.05 -20.72 -26.07
CA GLY A 114 -43.28 -19.54 -26.43
C GLY A 114 -42.14 -19.24 -25.47
N THR A 115 -41.51 -18.08 -25.68
CA THR A 115 -40.53 -17.48 -24.78
C THR A 115 -40.85 -15.99 -24.71
N LEU A 116 -40.74 -15.41 -23.52
CA LEU A 116 -40.95 -13.99 -23.25
C LEU A 116 -39.59 -13.33 -23.03
N ASP A 117 -39.18 -12.44 -23.94
CA ASP A 117 -37.86 -11.80 -23.91
C ASP A 117 -37.79 -10.71 -22.79
N PRO A 118 -36.62 -10.45 -22.18
CA PRO A 118 -36.47 -9.41 -21.16
C PRO A 118 -36.90 -8.00 -21.55
N ARG A 119 -36.97 -7.69 -22.85
CA ARG A 119 -37.38 -6.39 -23.37
C ARG A 119 -38.85 -6.34 -23.80
N GLU A 120 -39.52 -7.49 -23.84
CA GLU A 120 -40.94 -7.57 -24.21
C GLU A 120 -41.81 -7.13 -23.05
N ARG A 121 -42.84 -6.34 -23.37
CA ARG A 121 -43.78 -5.85 -22.36
C ARG A 121 -44.90 -6.87 -22.19
N ALA A 122 -45.22 -7.17 -20.93
CA ALA A 122 -46.30 -8.10 -20.60
C ALA A 122 -47.23 -7.53 -19.52
N VAL A 123 -48.48 -7.98 -19.56
CA VAL A 123 -49.52 -7.68 -18.59
C VAL A 123 -49.83 -8.95 -17.82
N VAL A 124 -49.86 -8.86 -16.49
CA VAL A 124 -50.35 -9.97 -15.65
C VAL A 124 -51.86 -10.05 -15.77
N LEU A 125 -52.37 -11.23 -16.14
CA LEU A 125 -53.81 -11.49 -16.21
C LEU A 125 -54.33 -12.03 -14.87
N TYR A 126 -53.68 -13.06 -14.34
CA TYR A 126 -54.01 -13.69 -13.06
C TYR A 126 -52.91 -14.70 -12.66
N LYS A 127 -52.95 -15.19 -11.43
CA LYS A 127 -52.07 -16.27 -10.94
C LYS A 127 -52.88 -17.56 -10.73
N VAL A 128 -52.30 -18.70 -11.10
CA VAL A 128 -52.91 -20.02 -10.90
C VAL A 128 -51.83 -21.07 -10.62
N ASP A 129 -52.03 -21.84 -9.55
CA ASP A 129 -51.16 -22.95 -9.15
C ASP A 129 -49.65 -22.64 -9.13
N GLY A 130 -49.29 -21.48 -8.57
CA GLY A 130 -47.89 -21.05 -8.43
C GLY A 130 -47.24 -20.52 -9.72
N MET A 131 -48.01 -20.34 -10.79
CA MET A 131 -47.55 -19.73 -12.04
C MET A 131 -48.34 -18.45 -12.34
N THR A 132 -47.70 -17.52 -13.05
CA THR A 132 -48.33 -16.26 -13.46
C THR A 132 -48.80 -16.39 -14.90
N TYR A 133 -50.08 -16.12 -15.16
CA TYR A 133 -50.62 -16.06 -16.52
C TYR A 133 -50.48 -14.63 -17.05
N VAL A 134 -49.77 -14.48 -18.16
CA VAL A 134 -49.44 -13.17 -18.74
C VAL A 134 -49.97 -13.05 -20.18
N ALA A 135 -50.35 -11.85 -20.57
CA ALA A 135 -50.54 -11.44 -21.95
C ALA A 135 -49.34 -10.61 -22.41
N TYR A 136 -48.81 -10.87 -23.60
CA TYR A 136 -47.60 -10.23 -24.07
C TYR A 136 -47.66 -9.90 -25.56
N ASP A 137 -46.79 -8.96 -25.95
CA ASP A 137 -46.65 -8.51 -27.33
C ASP A 137 -46.00 -9.60 -28.18
N THR A 138 -46.42 -9.72 -29.43
CA THR A 138 -45.74 -10.56 -30.43
C THR A 138 -45.45 -9.73 -31.69
N GLY A 139 -44.72 -10.28 -32.65
CA GLY A 139 -44.51 -9.64 -33.95
C GLY A 139 -45.81 -9.30 -34.72
N LYS A 140 -46.97 -9.79 -34.28
CA LYS A 140 -48.30 -9.46 -34.84
C LYS A 140 -48.98 -8.26 -34.18
N GLY A 141 -48.42 -7.71 -33.09
CA GLY A 141 -48.96 -6.54 -32.39
C GLY A 141 -49.03 -6.70 -30.87
N LYS A 142 -49.58 -5.67 -30.21
CA LYS A 142 -49.63 -5.59 -28.74
C LYS A 142 -50.60 -6.60 -28.13
N LEU A 143 -50.20 -7.26 -27.04
CA LEU A 143 -51.01 -8.22 -26.26
C LEU A 143 -51.73 -9.23 -27.16
N THR A 144 -50.99 -9.85 -28.08
CA THR A 144 -51.54 -10.76 -29.10
C THR A 144 -51.44 -12.24 -28.72
N LYS A 145 -50.82 -12.56 -27.58
CA LYS A 145 -50.69 -13.93 -27.07
C LYS A 145 -50.70 -13.94 -25.54
N SER A 146 -51.10 -15.06 -24.95
CA SER A 146 -51.03 -15.29 -23.50
C SER A 146 -50.51 -16.68 -23.15
N GLY A 147 -49.97 -16.84 -21.94
CA GLY A 147 -49.49 -18.13 -21.42
C GLY A 147 -48.98 -18.06 -19.97
N LEU A 148 -48.64 -19.21 -19.39
CA LEU A 148 -48.11 -19.35 -18.03
C LEU A 148 -46.59 -19.15 -18.00
N VAL A 149 -46.07 -18.44 -17.00
CA VAL A 149 -44.62 -18.33 -16.73
C VAL A 149 -44.31 -18.71 -15.27
N HIS A 150 -43.09 -19.19 -15.00
CA HIS A 150 -42.66 -19.56 -13.65
C HIS A 150 -42.23 -18.35 -12.80
N TYR A 151 -41.91 -17.22 -13.44
CA TYR A 151 -41.35 -16.05 -12.77
C TYR A 151 -42.42 -15.16 -12.09
N GLU A 152 -42.37 -15.06 -10.76
CA GLU A 152 -43.00 -13.96 -10.02
C GLU A 152 -42.08 -12.74 -10.11
N GLY A 153 -42.49 -11.70 -10.84
CA GLY A 153 -41.69 -10.49 -11.10
C GLY A 153 -40.99 -9.96 -9.85
N ALA A 154 -39.70 -9.59 -9.99
CA ALA A 154 -38.85 -9.10 -8.91
C ALA A 154 -39.43 -7.86 -8.19
N GLY A 155 -40.17 -8.12 -7.13
CA GLY A 155 -40.28 -7.26 -5.96
C GLY A 155 -39.67 -8.02 -4.78
N SER A 156 -39.04 -7.29 -3.87
CA SER A 156 -38.64 -7.77 -2.53
C SER A 156 -39.61 -8.83 -1.98
N SER A 157 -39.05 -9.88 -1.38
CA SER A 157 -39.67 -11.15 -1.00
C SER A 157 -40.79 -11.09 0.07
N THR A 158 -41.56 -10.02 0.16
CA THR A 158 -42.75 -9.92 1.02
C THR A 158 -43.90 -9.13 0.36
N GLY A 159 -43.97 -9.12 -0.97
CA GLY A 159 -45.08 -8.55 -1.72
C GLY A 159 -46.34 -9.43 -1.75
N GLY A 160 -46.83 -9.88 -0.59
CA GLY A 160 -48.06 -10.68 -0.48
C GLY A 160 -48.14 -11.62 0.72
N GLY A 161 -47.55 -11.26 1.86
CA GLY A 161 -47.59 -12.12 3.03
C GLY A 161 -47.34 -11.29 4.27
N SER A 162 -48.31 -11.33 5.16
CA SER A 162 -48.16 -10.97 6.56
C SER A 162 -46.75 -11.12 7.16
N PHE A 163 -46.20 -10.05 7.75
CA PHE A 163 -45.04 -10.20 8.65
C PHE A 163 -45.50 -11.02 9.86
N ASN A 164 -44.86 -12.17 10.10
CA ASN A 164 -45.27 -13.19 11.08
C ASN A 164 -46.73 -13.68 10.95
N GLY A 165 -47.32 -13.74 9.75
CA GLY A 165 -48.67 -14.30 9.61
C GLY A 165 -49.83 -13.30 9.90
N VAL A 166 -49.55 -12.09 10.39
CA VAL A 166 -50.52 -11.00 10.62
C VAL A 166 -50.88 -10.19 9.35
N ALA A 167 -52.15 -10.24 8.92
CA ALA A 167 -52.64 -9.49 7.76
C ALA A 167 -52.76 -7.98 8.03
N PRO A 168 -52.78 -7.11 6.98
CA PRO A 168 -52.98 -5.68 7.16
C PRO A 168 -54.30 -5.35 7.88
N GLY A 169 -54.21 -4.53 8.92
CA GLY A 169 -55.29 -4.16 9.81
C GLY A 169 -55.53 -5.12 10.99
N GLU A 170 -54.87 -6.27 11.06
CA GLU A 170 -55.06 -7.25 12.14
C GLU A 170 -54.25 -6.93 13.40
N VAL A 171 -54.70 -7.48 14.53
CA VAL A 171 -54.00 -7.36 15.82
C VAL A 171 -52.72 -8.18 15.81
N VAL A 172 -51.62 -7.58 16.28
CA VAL A 172 -50.34 -8.29 16.44
C VAL A 172 -50.34 -9.02 17.79
N PRO A 173 -50.28 -10.36 17.82
CA PRO A 173 -50.23 -11.11 19.07
C PRO A 173 -49.00 -10.71 19.89
N GLY A 174 -49.20 -10.34 21.16
CA GLY A 174 -48.13 -9.94 22.07
C GLY A 174 -47.67 -8.48 21.96
N GLY A 175 -48.30 -7.67 21.11
CA GLY A 175 -47.94 -6.26 20.93
C GLY A 175 -46.91 -6.04 19.83
N PHE A 176 -46.06 -5.01 19.97
CA PHE A 176 -45.01 -4.73 18.98
C PHE A 176 -43.99 -5.87 18.92
N THR A 177 -43.63 -6.28 17.69
CA THR A 177 -42.64 -7.35 17.47
C THR A 177 -41.21 -6.90 17.76
N TYR A 178 -40.91 -5.62 17.47
CA TYR A 178 -39.64 -4.98 17.79
C TYR A 178 -39.91 -3.62 18.43
N GLU A 179 -38.89 -3.06 19.08
CA GLU A 179 -38.95 -1.69 19.60
C GLU A 179 -39.40 -0.70 18.53
N ASN A 180 -40.14 0.32 18.95
CA ASN A 180 -40.54 1.39 18.03
C ASN A 180 -39.27 2.06 17.48
N ASN A 181 -39.24 2.25 16.16
CA ASN A 181 -38.09 2.79 15.45
C ASN A 181 -38.42 4.08 14.68
N ALA A 182 -39.69 4.53 14.71
CA ALA A 182 -40.12 5.80 14.16
C ALA A 182 -41.35 6.38 14.90
N GLU A 183 -41.70 7.61 14.56
CA GLU A 183 -42.88 8.33 15.05
C GLU A 183 -43.56 9.06 13.88
N VAL A 184 -44.90 9.07 13.89
CA VAL A 184 -45.69 9.80 12.89
C VAL A 184 -45.75 11.28 13.25
N VAL A 185 -45.41 12.15 12.31
CA VAL A 185 -45.32 13.61 12.51
C VAL A 185 -46.04 14.36 11.40
N GLY A 186 -46.48 15.59 11.69
CA GLY A 186 -47.08 16.50 10.69
C GLY A 186 -48.54 16.20 10.38
N ASP A 187 -48.85 15.00 9.91
CA ASP A 187 -50.19 14.57 9.50
C ASP A 187 -50.40 13.06 9.72
N GLU A 188 -51.65 12.61 9.72
CA GLU A 188 -52.00 11.19 9.89
C GLU A 188 -51.63 10.34 8.68
N LEU A 189 -51.35 9.05 8.91
CA LEU A 189 -51.03 8.10 7.84
C LEU A 189 -52.18 7.11 7.64
N TYR A 190 -52.82 7.14 6.47
CA TYR A 190 -53.91 6.23 6.16
C TYR A 190 -53.42 4.81 5.86
N LEU A 191 -54.13 3.83 6.41
CA LEU A 191 -53.87 2.41 6.19
C LEU A 191 -54.22 2.01 4.76
N ARG A 192 -53.43 1.08 4.24
CA ARG A 192 -53.51 0.54 2.89
C ARG A 192 -53.41 -0.98 2.90
N ASP A 193 -53.96 -1.61 1.88
CA ASP A 193 -53.72 -3.01 1.60
C ASP A 193 -52.34 -3.22 0.94
N ALA A 194 -51.97 -4.47 0.69
CA ALA A 194 -50.69 -4.81 0.05
C ALA A 194 -50.56 -4.30 -1.39
N ASN A 195 -51.66 -3.88 -2.02
CA ASN A 195 -51.71 -3.31 -3.36
C ASN A 195 -51.69 -1.77 -3.35
N GLY A 196 -51.73 -1.14 -2.16
CA GLY A 196 -51.71 0.30 -1.99
C GLY A 196 -53.10 0.94 -1.99
N ASN A 197 -54.17 0.16 -2.06
CA ASN A 197 -55.53 0.70 -1.95
C ASN A 197 -55.81 1.12 -0.52
N LEU A 198 -56.49 2.24 -0.35
CA LEU A 198 -56.84 2.77 0.96
C LEU A 198 -57.82 1.84 1.67
N ILE A 199 -57.57 1.55 2.95
CA ILE A 199 -58.49 0.82 3.82
C ILE A 199 -59.34 1.87 4.55
N PRO A 200 -60.64 1.99 4.25
CA PRO A 200 -61.47 3.06 4.80
C PRO A 200 -61.52 3.04 6.33
N GLY A 201 -61.48 4.23 6.94
CA GLY A 201 -61.68 4.44 8.37
C GLY A 201 -60.53 3.98 9.27
N ARG A 202 -59.33 3.76 8.73
CA ARG A 202 -58.15 3.36 9.50
C ARG A 202 -56.96 4.26 9.17
N SER A 203 -56.38 4.87 10.19
CA SER A 203 -55.17 5.69 10.11
C SER A 203 -54.26 5.47 11.32
N VAL A 204 -53.03 5.95 11.20
CA VAL A 204 -52.06 6.10 12.30
C VAL A 204 -51.97 7.57 12.64
N SER A 205 -52.12 7.90 13.92
CA SER A 205 -52.27 9.29 14.38
C SER A 205 -50.92 9.99 14.49
N VAL A 206 -50.93 11.32 14.34
CA VAL A 206 -49.75 12.15 14.64
C VAL A 206 -49.34 11.96 16.11
N GLY A 207 -48.05 11.72 16.36
CA GLY A 207 -47.47 11.45 17.66
C GLY A 207 -47.37 9.96 18.01
N ASP A 208 -47.99 9.07 17.23
CA ASP A 208 -47.88 7.63 17.45
C ASP A 208 -46.44 7.15 17.21
N LYS A 209 -45.91 6.41 18.20
CA LYS A 209 -44.66 5.66 18.04
C LYS A 209 -44.98 4.35 17.33
N ILE A 210 -44.25 4.10 16.24
CA ILE A 210 -44.48 2.97 15.35
C ILE A 210 -43.22 2.12 15.19
N THR A 211 -43.41 0.88 14.77
CA THR A 211 -42.34 -0.01 14.32
C THR A 211 -42.47 -0.20 12.82
N VAL A 212 -41.59 0.44 12.04
CA VAL A 212 -41.44 0.20 10.60
C VAL A 212 -40.72 -1.13 10.41
N LEU A 213 -41.37 -2.03 9.70
CA LEU A 213 -40.89 -3.39 9.45
C LEU A 213 -40.22 -3.52 8.09
N ASP A 214 -40.78 -2.89 7.07
CA ASP A 214 -40.28 -2.92 5.69
C ASP A 214 -40.76 -1.70 4.88
N VAL A 215 -40.02 -1.35 3.83
CA VAL A 215 -40.28 -0.25 2.91
C VAL A 215 -40.07 -0.73 1.47
N SER A 216 -41.18 -0.82 0.74
CA SER A 216 -41.18 -1.27 -0.65
C SER A 216 -40.69 -0.18 -1.60
N TYR A 217 -39.62 -0.46 -2.35
CA TYR A 217 -39.13 0.44 -3.38
C TYR A 217 -40.14 0.67 -4.51
N SER A 218 -40.80 -0.38 -5.02
CA SER A 218 -41.71 -0.27 -6.16
C SER A 218 -43.00 0.46 -5.78
N LYS A 219 -43.67 0.00 -4.71
CA LYS A 219 -44.98 0.52 -4.29
C LYS A 219 -44.90 1.78 -3.43
N GLN A 220 -43.73 2.11 -2.86
CA GLN A 220 -43.57 3.18 -1.87
C GLN A 220 -44.57 3.05 -0.71
N LEU A 221 -44.71 1.82 -0.22
CA LEU A 221 -45.48 1.49 0.97
C LEU A 221 -44.52 1.08 2.09
N ALA A 222 -44.77 1.60 3.29
CA ALA A 222 -44.11 1.14 4.50
C ALA A 222 -45.04 0.19 5.25
N LEU A 223 -44.55 -1.01 5.59
CA LEU A 223 -45.22 -1.92 6.50
C LEU A 223 -44.91 -1.47 7.94
N VAL A 224 -45.95 -1.16 8.71
CA VAL A 224 -45.79 -0.62 10.07
C VAL A 224 -46.63 -1.39 11.07
N GLN A 225 -46.14 -1.46 12.30
CA GLN A 225 -46.95 -1.76 13.48
C GLN A 225 -47.21 -0.45 14.23
N TYR A 226 -48.42 -0.28 14.73
CA TYR A 226 -48.89 0.98 15.31
C TYR A 226 -49.91 0.75 16.43
N PRO A 227 -50.03 1.68 17.39
CA PRO A 227 -51.01 1.57 18.46
C PRO A 227 -52.43 1.82 17.92
N ALA A 228 -53.40 1.03 18.37
CA ALA A 228 -54.81 1.17 18.04
C ALA A 228 -55.67 0.93 19.29
N GLY A 229 -55.80 1.95 20.14
CA GLY A 229 -56.42 1.81 21.46
C GLY A 229 -55.51 1.02 22.40
N SER A 230 -56.03 -0.06 23.00
CA SER A 230 -55.26 -0.93 23.91
C SER A 230 -54.48 -2.05 23.21
N VAL A 231 -54.53 -2.13 21.88
CA VAL A 231 -53.87 -3.18 21.08
C VAL A 231 -52.89 -2.57 20.07
N VAL A 232 -51.97 -3.41 19.58
CA VAL A 232 -51.09 -3.07 18.44
C VAL A 232 -51.64 -3.75 17.19
N ARG A 233 -51.66 -3.02 16.07
CA ARG A 233 -52.05 -3.54 14.76
C ARG A 233 -50.92 -3.39 13.76
N GLN A 234 -50.97 -4.16 12.68
CA GLN A 234 -50.01 -4.12 11.58
C GLN A 234 -50.70 -3.69 10.29
N GLY A 235 -50.07 -2.90 9.44
CA GLY A 235 -50.59 -2.63 8.09
C GLY A 235 -49.69 -1.74 7.25
N TYR A 236 -50.05 -1.56 5.99
CA TYR A 236 -49.30 -0.70 5.08
C TYR A 236 -49.75 0.75 5.21
N VAL A 237 -48.81 1.68 5.11
CA VAL A 237 -49.06 3.12 4.93
C VAL A 237 -48.27 3.61 3.74
N THR A 238 -48.62 4.76 3.18
CA THR A 238 -47.74 5.44 2.22
C THR A 238 -46.39 5.70 2.90
N ASN A 239 -45.28 5.41 2.22
CA ASN A 239 -43.95 5.80 2.69
C ASN A 239 -43.73 7.32 2.51
N ALA A 240 -44.44 8.12 3.32
CA ALA A 240 -44.33 9.56 3.33
C ALA A 240 -43.16 9.97 4.23
N THR A 241 -41.99 10.17 3.64
CA THR A 241 -40.71 10.38 4.35
C THR A 241 -40.67 11.67 5.17
N ASN A 242 -41.58 12.61 4.90
CA ASN A 242 -41.82 13.81 5.70
C ASN A 242 -42.76 13.60 6.90
N LEU A 243 -43.53 12.49 6.91
CA LEU A 243 -44.48 12.15 7.97
C LEU A 243 -44.00 11.01 8.86
N ILE A 244 -42.98 10.24 8.44
CA ILE A 244 -42.35 9.19 9.23
C ILE A 244 -40.97 9.65 9.71
N ARG A 245 -40.85 9.97 11.00
CA ARG A 245 -39.58 10.38 11.63
C ARG A 245 -38.91 9.20 12.31
N TYR A 246 -37.83 8.68 11.74
CA TYR A 246 -37.06 7.59 12.34
C TYR A 246 -36.23 8.05 13.55
N PHE A 247 -36.13 7.22 14.59
CA PHE A 247 -35.38 7.55 15.80
C PHE A 247 -33.87 7.51 15.62
N LYS A 248 -33.36 6.57 14.82
CA LYS A 248 -31.93 6.36 14.55
C LYS A 248 -31.56 6.72 13.11
N GLN A 249 -32.16 7.77 12.58
CA GLN A 249 -32.03 8.11 11.16
C GLN A 249 -30.57 8.32 10.76
N GLY A 250 -30.07 7.53 9.80
CA GLY A 250 -28.70 7.62 9.30
C GLY A 250 -27.58 7.20 10.27
N GLU A 251 -27.90 6.54 11.39
CA GLU A 251 -26.91 6.12 12.39
C GLU A 251 -26.11 4.88 11.99
N TRP A 252 -26.62 4.04 11.06
CA TRP A 252 -25.87 2.89 10.56
C TRP A 252 -24.96 3.35 9.42
N LEU A 253 -23.67 3.02 9.50
CA LEU A 253 -22.65 3.48 8.56
C LEU A 253 -21.96 2.30 7.91
N ASN A 254 -21.94 2.27 6.58
CA ASN A 254 -21.25 1.21 5.88
C ASN A 254 -19.73 1.26 6.10
N GLY A 255 -19.08 0.10 5.98
CA GLY A 255 -17.63 -0.05 6.03
C GLY A 255 -16.92 0.46 4.78
N SER A 256 -15.65 0.08 4.66
CA SER A 256 -14.78 0.49 3.53
C SER A 256 -15.08 -0.22 2.21
N THR A 257 -16.02 -1.16 2.20
CA THR A 257 -16.42 -1.96 1.05
C THR A 257 -17.89 -1.78 0.76
N THR A 258 -18.30 -2.08 -0.47
CA THR A 258 -19.74 -2.13 -0.83
C THR A 258 -20.41 -3.22 0.00
N GLU A 259 -21.54 -2.91 0.64
CA GLU A 259 -22.30 -3.86 1.45
C GLU A 259 -23.53 -4.33 0.67
N PRO A 260 -23.70 -5.64 0.43
CA PRO A 260 -24.91 -6.14 -0.20
C PRO A 260 -26.11 -5.96 0.72
N VAL A 261 -27.20 -5.45 0.16
CA VAL A 261 -28.51 -5.42 0.80
C VAL A 261 -29.29 -6.65 0.34
N LEU A 262 -29.76 -7.42 1.30
CA LEU A 262 -30.37 -8.72 1.12
C LEU A 262 -31.85 -8.72 1.52
N ASP A 263 -32.61 -9.66 1.00
CA ASP A 263 -33.91 -10.01 1.54
C ASP A 263 -33.77 -10.96 2.75
N GLU A 264 -34.90 -11.35 3.35
CA GLU A 264 -34.88 -12.20 4.55
C GLU A 264 -34.38 -13.64 4.30
N ASN A 265 -34.36 -14.08 3.04
CA ASN A 265 -33.88 -15.39 2.61
C ASN A 265 -32.44 -15.34 2.09
N GLY A 266 -31.80 -14.16 2.10
CA GLY A 266 -30.45 -13.94 1.61
C GLY A 266 -30.35 -13.66 0.10
N GLY A 267 -31.47 -13.47 -0.59
CA GLY A 267 -31.50 -12.98 -1.97
C GLY A 267 -31.04 -11.52 -2.06
N SER A 268 -30.40 -11.12 -3.16
CA SER A 268 -29.89 -9.76 -3.30
C SER A 268 -31.00 -8.77 -3.68
N LEU A 269 -31.15 -7.70 -2.91
CA LEU A 269 -32.04 -6.57 -3.18
C LEU A 269 -31.31 -5.34 -3.73
N GLY A 270 -30.00 -5.24 -3.50
CA GLY A 270 -29.17 -4.12 -3.92
C GLY A 270 -27.85 -4.06 -3.15
N SER A 271 -27.27 -2.87 -3.04
CA SER A 271 -26.05 -2.64 -2.28
C SER A 271 -25.96 -1.20 -1.77
N LEU A 272 -25.25 -1.02 -0.65
CA LEU A 272 -24.83 0.27 -0.11
C LEU A 272 -23.37 0.51 -0.43
N SER A 273 -23.05 1.72 -0.88
CA SER A 273 -21.70 2.15 -1.22
C SER A 273 -20.83 2.24 0.04
N PRO A 274 -19.49 2.18 -0.09
CA PRO A 274 -18.60 2.41 1.04
C PRO A 274 -18.93 3.70 1.79
N TYR A 275 -18.99 3.63 3.12
CA TYR A 275 -19.31 4.76 4.01
C TYR A 275 -20.70 5.39 3.85
N GLU A 276 -21.57 4.80 3.03
CA GLU A 276 -22.96 5.21 2.90
C GLU A 276 -23.69 5.02 4.24
N ALA A 277 -24.54 5.99 4.58
CA ALA A 277 -25.35 5.92 5.78
C ALA A 277 -26.72 5.29 5.47
N ALA A 278 -27.23 4.53 6.42
CA ALA A 278 -28.58 4.01 6.40
C ALA A 278 -29.20 4.13 7.80
N THR A 279 -30.51 3.93 7.89
CA THR A 279 -31.26 3.98 9.13
C THR A 279 -31.52 2.55 9.62
N PRO A 280 -30.92 2.11 10.74
CA PRO A 280 -31.16 0.78 11.28
C PRO A 280 -32.57 0.71 11.88
N LEU A 281 -33.28 -0.37 11.55
CA LEU A 281 -34.65 -0.63 12.00
C LEU A 281 -34.68 -1.63 13.16
N TYR A 282 -34.16 -2.84 12.94
CA TYR A 282 -34.10 -3.93 13.93
C TYR A 282 -33.10 -5.01 13.49
N LYS A 283 -32.79 -5.97 14.37
CA LYS A 283 -31.92 -7.12 14.09
C LYS A 283 -32.74 -8.41 13.98
N LYS A 284 -32.40 -9.25 12.99
CA LYS A 284 -32.99 -10.60 12.79
C LYS A 284 -31.90 -11.52 12.25
N ASN A 285 -31.73 -12.70 12.86
CA ASN A 285 -30.80 -13.74 12.41
C ASN A 285 -29.34 -13.27 12.20
N GLY A 286 -28.84 -12.38 13.07
CA GLY A 286 -27.49 -11.82 12.95
C GLY A 286 -27.30 -10.82 11.81
N MET A 287 -28.38 -10.37 11.16
CA MET A 287 -28.36 -9.30 10.17
C MET A 287 -29.14 -8.08 10.70
N ILE A 288 -28.75 -6.89 10.24
CA ILE A 288 -29.43 -5.64 10.56
C ILE A 288 -30.38 -5.31 9.41
N HIS A 289 -31.65 -5.09 9.71
CA HIS A 289 -32.57 -4.52 8.73
C HIS A 289 -32.39 -3.01 8.71
N VAL A 290 -32.07 -2.44 7.54
CA VAL A 290 -31.85 -1.01 7.34
C VAL A 290 -32.82 -0.47 6.30
N VAL A 291 -33.24 0.78 6.46
CA VAL A 291 -33.87 1.57 5.41
C VAL A 291 -32.87 2.59 4.90
N TYR A 292 -32.80 2.74 3.58
CA TYR A 292 -31.76 3.52 2.91
C TYR A 292 -32.33 4.33 1.75
N ASP A 293 -31.51 5.26 1.29
CA ASP A 293 -31.86 6.23 0.26
C ASP A 293 -31.78 5.60 -1.13
N THR A 294 -32.64 6.04 -2.04
CA THR A 294 -32.59 5.62 -3.45
C THR A 294 -32.83 6.82 -4.37
N SER A 295 -32.89 6.58 -5.68
CA SER A 295 -33.29 7.60 -6.65
C SER A 295 -34.69 8.20 -6.41
N LYS A 296 -35.54 7.57 -5.59
CA LYS A 296 -36.85 8.10 -5.18
C LYS A 296 -36.80 9.03 -3.97
N GLY A 297 -35.65 9.18 -3.32
CA GLY A 297 -35.45 10.03 -2.15
C GLY A 297 -35.03 9.26 -0.89
N PRO A 298 -35.03 9.92 0.28
CA PRO A 298 -34.47 9.35 1.50
C PRO A 298 -35.34 8.25 2.12
N ASN A 299 -34.75 7.22 2.71
CA ASN A 299 -35.45 6.09 3.35
C ASN A 299 -36.56 5.46 2.46
N THR A 300 -36.29 5.24 1.19
CA THR A 300 -37.30 4.80 0.20
C THR A 300 -37.23 3.31 -0.15
N LYS A 301 -36.33 2.57 0.48
CA LYS A 301 -36.17 1.12 0.34
C LYS A 301 -35.53 0.53 1.59
N SER A 302 -35.91 -0.68 1.98
CA SER A 302 -35.23 -1.42 3.05
C SER A 302 -34.73 -2.79 2.62
N GLY A 303 -33.88 -3.36 3.47
CA GLY A 303 -33.39 -4.73 3.37
C GLY A 303 -32.37 -5.05 4.47
N TYR A 304 -31.85 -6.27 4.47
CA TYR A 304 -30.93 -6.79 5.47
C TYR A 304 -29.47 -6.59 5.05
N VAL A 305 -28.63 -6.17 5.97
CA VAL A 305 -27.17 -6.10 5.82
C VAL A 305 -26.50 -6.98 6.86
N LYS A 306 -25.35 -7.56 6.52
CA LYS A 306 -24.56 -8.40 7.41
C LYS A 306 -23.58 -7.57 8.22
N PHE A 307 -23.12 -6.47 7.65
CA PHE A 307 -22.22 -5.56 8.34
C PHE A 307 -22.94 -4.85 9.49
N GLU A 308 -22.34 -4.90 10.67
CA GLU A 308 -22.90 -4.35 11.91
C GLU A 308 -22.98 -2.81 11.92
N GLY A 309 -22.31 -2.17 10.96
CA GLY A 309 -22.21 -0.72 10.87
C GLY A 309 -21.04 -0.18 11.69
N LEU A 310 -20.43 0.91 11.22
CA LEU A 310 -19.42 1.62 11.98
C LEU A 310 -20.08 2.51 13.02
N ALA A 311 -19.56 2.53 14.24
CA ALA A 311 -20.00 3.47 15.28
C ALA A 311 -19.71 4.94 14.89
N GLN A 312 -18.64 5.16 14.11
CA GLN A 312 -18.30 6.44 13.53
C GLN A 312 -17.44 6.22 12.28
N LEU A 313 -17.49 7.18 11.35
CA LEU A 313 -16.59 7.14 10.20
C LEU A 313 -15.13 7.31 10.65
N PRO A 314 -14.18 6.53 10.07
CA PRO A 314 -12.78 6.61 10.41
C PRO A 314 -12.18 7.93 9.93
N ASP A 315 -11.21 8.41 10.69
CA ASP A 315 -10.34 9.48 10.22
C ASP A 315 -9.45 8.94 9.09
N THR A 316 -9.17 9.79 8.11
CA THR A 316 -8.14 9.52 7.09
C THR A 316 -6.76 9.84 7.64
N SER A 317 -5.72 9.52 6.86
CA SER A 317 -4.35 9.98 7.11
C SER A 317 -4.16 11.50 6.93
N ILE A 318 -5.17 12.22 6.41
CA ILE A 318 -5.08 13.66 6.14
C ILE A 318 -4.80 14.41 7.44
N GLN A 319 -3.73 15.18 7.42
CA GLN A 319 -3.43 16.17 8.45
C GLN A 319 -3.73 17.55 7.88
N ILE A 320 -4.54 18.34 8.59
CA ILE A 320 -4.81 19.73 8.21
C ILE A 320 -3.51 20.53 8.45
N PRO A 321 -2.84 21.01 7.39
CA PRO A 321 -1.59 21.73 7.54
C PRO A 321 -1.82 23.03 8.33
N SER A 322 -0.88 23.31 9.23
CA SER A 322 -0.83 24.60 9.93
C SER A 322 0.32 25.45 9.40
N VAL A 323 0.15 26.76 9.46
CA VAL A 323 1.15 27.73 9.02
C VAL A 323 1.62 28.50 10.23
N SER A 324 2.91 28.85 10.24
CA SER A 324 3.44 29.84 11.16
C SER A 324 4.05 30.97 10.34
N HIS A 325 3.71 32.21 10.68
CA HIS A 325 4.20 33.39 10.01
C HIS A 325 4.33 34.54 11.01
N SER A 326 5.45 35.28 10.99
CA SER A 326 5.78 36.32 11.99
C SER A 326 4.73 37.43 12.10
N GLN A 327 4.01 37.69 11.01
CA GLN A 327 2.97 38.72 10.93
C GLN A 327 1.55 38.22 11.26
N ALA A 328 1.38 36.91 11.50
CA ALA A 328 0.09 36.28 11.73
C ALA A 328 0.01 35.67 13.14
N THR A 329 -1.08 35.92 13.85
CA THR A 329 -1.40 35.24 15.11
C THR A 329 -2.50 34.22 14.88
N VAL A 330 -2.44 33.07 15.54
CA VAL A 330 -3.48 32.02 15.44
C VAL A 330 -4.36 32.04 16.67
N ASP A 331 -5.67 32.03 16.45
CA ASP A 331 -6.70 31.90 17.48
C ASP A 331 -7.58 30.67 17.19
N VAL A 332 -8.28 30.19 18.23
CA VAL A 332 -9.28 29.13 18.13
C VAL A 332 -10.64 29.73 18.47
N TYR A 333 -11.57 29.72 17.51
CA TYR A 333 -12.89 30.33 17.68
C TYR A 333 -13.99 29.35 18.10
N GLY A 334 -13.67 28.06 18.16
CA GLY A 334 -14.58 27.01 18.60
C GLY A 334 -14.00 25.62 18.38
N THR A 335 -14.86 24.62 18.46
CA THR A 335 -14.48 23.21 18.35
C THR A 335 -15.45 22.46 17.44
N SER A 336 -14.94 21.56 16.60
CA SER A 336 -15.72 20.72 15.69
C SER A 336 -16.42 19.55 16.38
N GLY A 337 -17.34 18.89 15.67
CA GLY A 337 -18.12 17.70 16.07
C GLY A 337 -17.32 16.66 16.86
N LYS A 338 -16.11 16.38 16.38
CA LYS A 338 -15.14 15.43 16.91
C LYS A 338 -14.10 16.05 17.85
N GLY A 339 -14.29 17.28 18.32
CA GLY A 339 -13.40 17.91 19.29
C GLY A 339 -12.19 18.63 18.70
N ARG A 340 -12.14 18.87 17.38
CA ARG A 340 -10.96 19.50 16.74
C ARG A 340 -11.06 21.02 16.81
N PRO A 341 -9.92 21.73 17.01
CA PRO A 341 -9.94 23.19 17.11
C PRO A 341 -10.28 23.83 15.77
N LEU A 342 -11.24 24.76 15.79
CA LEU A 342 -11.57 25.63 14.66
C LEU A 342 -10.62 26.84 14.66
N LYS A 343 -9.59 26.79 13.82
CA LYS A 343 -8.50 27.77 13.81
C LYS A 343 -8.77 28.92 12.84
N VAL A 344 -8.36 30.12 13.25
CA VAL A 344 -8.35 31.32 12.42
C VAL A 344 -7.04 32.08 12.62
N TYR A 345 -6.50 32.64 11.54
CA TYR A 345 -5.27 33.42 11.54
C TYR A 345 -5.60 34.89 11.35
N LYS A 346 -5.08 35.73 12.25
CA LYS A 346 -5.27 37.18 12.23
C LYS A 346 -3.99 37.87 11.77
N ILE A 347 -4.11 38.80 10.82
CA ILE A 347 -3.02 39.60 10.27
C ILE A 347 -3.43 41.08 10.30
N GLY A 348 -2.66 41.92 10.99
CA GLY A 348 -2.97 43.35 11.14
C GLY A 348 -3.86 43.69 12.35
N ASN A 349 -4.10 44.98 12.56
CA ASN A 349 -4.83 45.53 13.71
C ASN A 349 -5.69 46.76 13.33
N GLY A 350 -6.09 46.89 12.07
CA GLY A 350 -6.96 47.98 11.61
C GLY A 350 -8.44 47.78 11.99
N SER A 351 -9.23 48.86 11.92
CA SER A 351 -10.65 48.87 12.31
C SER A 351 -11.60 48.31 11.24
N LYS A 352 -11.16 48.23 9.98
CA LYS A 352 -11.85 47.49 8.92
C LYS A 352 -11.44 46.03 8.96
N VAL A 353 -12.36 45.12 8.67
CA VAL A 353 -12.11 43.68 8.79
C VAL A 353 -12.50 42.92 7.54
N LEU A 354 -11.57 42.09 7.04
CA LEU A 354 -11.86 41.09 6.01
C LEU A 354 -11.73 39.71 6.65
N PHE A 355 -12.79 38.92 6.62
CA PHE A 355 -12.79 37.51 6.98
C PHE A 355 -12.87 36.66 5.70
N ALA A 356 -11.93 35.75 5.51
CA ALA A 356 -11.96 34.76 4.44
C ALA A 356 -11.95 33.35 5.05
N GLY A 357 -13.06 32.62 4.88
CA GLY A 357 -13.21 31.26 5.34
C GLY A 357 -13.11 30.27 4.19
N PHE A 358 -12.53 29.10 4.44
CA PHE A 358 -12.30 28.05 3.45
C PHE A 358 -12.69 26.68 3.98
N ALA A 359 -12.92 25.73 3.07
CA ALA A 359 -13.29 24.34 3.38
C ALA A 359 -14.43 24.26 4.41
N ILE A 360 -15.51 24.99 4.13
CA ILE A 360 -16.77 24.89 4.86
C ILE A 360 -17.43 23.52 4.62
N HIS A 361 -17.19 22.95 3.44
CA HIS A 361 -17.36 21.55 3.12
C HIS A 361 -16.01 20.86 3.16
N GLY A 362 -15.99 19.60 3.56
CA GLY A 362 -14.79 18.80 3.61
C GLY A 362 -14.37 18.20 2.27
N TRP A 363 -15.36 17.85 1.46
CA TRP A 363 -15.26 17.26 0.12
C TRP A 363 -16.31 17.94 -0.77
N GLU A 364 -15.89 18.47 -1.92
CA GLU A 364 -16.73 19.11 -2.95
C GLU A 364 -16.92 18.20 -4.18
N ASP A 365 -16.25 17.04 -4.17
CA ASP A 365 -16.42 15.89 -5.05
C ASP A 365 -16.10 16.16 -6.51
N ARG A 366 -15.09 17.01 -6.72
CA ARG A 366 -14.44 17.09 -8.01
C ARG A 366 -13.30 16.09 -8.16
N TRP A 367 -12.57 15.83 -7.07
CA TRP A 367 -11.53 14.82 -6.96
C TRP A 367 -11.17 14.60 -5.47
N ASP A 368 -10.44 13.52 -5.18
CA ASP A 368 -10.10 13.14 -3.80
C ASP A 368 -9.31 14.25 -3.06
N ASN A 369 -9.80 14.66 -1.89
CA ASN A 369 -9.18 15.69 -1.03
C ASN A 369 -9.24 17.13 -1.60
N ASP A 370 -10.22 17.43 -2.45
CA ASP A 370 -10.40 18.79 -2.96
C ASP A 370 -10.68 19.84 -1.86
N GLY A 371 -11.29 19.47 -0.72
CA GLY A 371 -11.35 20.35 0.45
C GLY A 371 -9.99 20.69 1.04
N LEU A 372 -9.02 19.77 1.01
CA LEU A 372 -7.63 20.04 1.42
C LEU A 372 -6.97 21.05 0.47
N ALA A 373 -7.36 21.11 -0.81
CA ALA A 373 -6.90 22.14 -1.73
C ALA A 373 -7.26 23.54 -1.25
N LEU A 374 -8.50 23.74 -0.81
CA LEU A 374 -8.98 25.02 -0.26
C LEU A 374 -8.19 25.41 0.99
N VAL A 375 -7.89 24.44 1.87
CA VAL A 375 -7.02 24.65 3.05
C VAL A 375 -5.63 25.14 2.64
N ASN A 376 -5.03 24.52 1.62
CA ASN A 376 -3.68 24.89 1.17
C ASN A 376 -3.66 26.28 0.48
N ILE A 377 -4.72 26.65 -0.25
CA ILE A 377 -4.89 28.01 -0.78
C ILE A 377 -4.88 29.00 0.38
N ALA A 378 -5.72 28.77 1.40
CA ALA A 378 -5.83 29.63 2.57
C ALA A 378 -4.50 29.78 3.33
N ASN A 379 -3.79 28.67 3.53
CA ASN A 379 -2.47 28.66 4.16
C ASN A 379 -1.42 29.45 3.38
N SER A 380 -1.46 29.37 2.06
CA SER A 380 -0.57 30.16 1.19
C SER A 380 -0.91 31.66 1.24
N LEU A 381 -2.20 32.00 1.34
CA LEU A 381 -2.66 33.38 1.50
C LEU A 381 -2.22 33.98 2.85
N ILE A 382 -2.24 33.22 3.94
CA ILE A 382 -1.74 33.67 5.24
C ILE A 382 -0.29 34.15 5.15
N SER A 383 0.56 33.36 4.48
CA SER A 383 1.97 33.72 4.29
C SER A 383 2.11 34.95 3.40
N LYS A 384 1.49 34.94 2.21
CA LYS A 384 1.58 36.06 1.24
C LYS A 384 1.06 37.39 1.80
N ILE A 385 -0.07 37.37 2.51
CA ILE A 385 -0.65 38.58 3.13
C ILE A 385 0.20 39.03 4.32
N GLY A 386 0.79 38.09 5.05
CA GLY A 386 1.78 38.38 6.09
C GLY A 386 2.99 39.11 5.53
N ASP A 387 3.62 38.58 4.49
CA ASP A 387 4.75 39.19 3.78
C ASP A 387 4.37 40.59 3.26
N TYR A 388 3.21 40.69 2.61
CA TYR A 388 2.71 41.95 2.09
C TYR A 388 2.53 42.98 3.21
N LYS A 389 1.97 42.59 4.37
CA LYS A 389 1.83 43.47 5.54
C LYS A 389 3.19 43.98 6.01
N ALA A 390 4.21 43.13 6.10
CA ALA A 390 5.53 43.53 6.56
C ALA A 390 6.14 44.64 5.68
N GLN A 391 5.84 44.61 4.38
CA GLN A 391 6.41 45.54 3.40
C GLN A 391 5.56 46.80 3.19
N ASN A 392 4.22 46.66 3.17
CA ASN A 392 3.30 47.70 2.68
C ASN A 392 2.24 48.12 3.71
N GLY A 393 2.11 47.39 4.82
CA GLY A 393 0.95 47.48 5.70
C GLY A 393 -0.34 46.96 5.05
N LEU A 394 -1.46 47.11 5.76
CA LEU A 394 -2.78 46.64 5.31
C LEU A 394 -3.82 47.76 5.21
N HIS A 395 -3.41 49.01 5.03
CA HIS A 395 -4.31 50.14 4.74
C HIS A 395 -5.52 50.29 5.70
N GLY A 396 -5.29 50.09 7.01
CA GLY A 396 -6.36 50.19 8.02
C GLY A 396 -7.23 48.94 8.16
N TRP A 397 -6.82 47.81 7.56
CA TRP A 397 -7.50 46.53 7.68
C TRP A 397 -6.85 45.57 8.68
N THR A 398 -7.68 44.73 9.26
CA THR A 398 -7.34 43.45 9.86
C THR A 398 -7.88 42.34 8.96
N VAL A 399 -7.06 41.34 8.65
CA VAL A 399 -7.46 40.18 7.84
C VAL A 399 -7.51 38.95 8.72
N TYR A 400 -8.64 38.26 8.72
CA TYR A 400 -8.84 36.95 9.32
C TYR A 400 -8.96 35.90 8.23
N ILE A 401 -8.19 34.82 8.32
CA ILE A 401 -8.28 33.67 7.42
C ILE A 401 -8.56 32.43 8.25
N ALA A 402 -9.69 31.76 8.01
CA ALA A 402 -10.00 30.46 8.60
C ALA A 402 -9.75 29.37 7.54
N PRO A 403 -8.60 28.67 7.57
CA PRO A 403 -8.22 27.75 6.49
C PRO A 403 -9.16 26.57 6.34
N CYS A 404 -9.78 26.14 7.45
CA CYS A 404 -10.66 24.99 7.46
C CYS A 404 -11.79 25.21 8.46
N MET A 405 -12.97 25.55 7.95
CA MET A 405 -14.15 25.79 8.79
C MET A 405 -14.83 24.49 9.21
N ASN A 406 -14.69 23.41 8.42
CA ASN A 406 -15.17 22.06 8.75
C ASN A 406 -14.01 21.03 8.74
N PRO A 407 -13.14 21.03 9.77
CA PRO A 407 -12.00 20.10 9.83
C PRO A 407 -12.42 18.63 9.92
N ASP A 408 -13.62 18.35 10.45
CA ASP A 408 -14.13 17.00 10.52
C ASP A 408 -14.48 16.47 9.14
N GLY A 409 -15.15 17.27 8.30
CA GLY A 409 -15.45 16.91 6.92
C GLY A 409 -14.17 16.67 6.11
N VAL A 410 -13.11 17.47 6.32
CA VAL A 410 -11.84 17.29 5.57
C VAL A 410 -11.11 16.02 6.01
N ILE A 411 -11.03 15.74 7.32
CA ILE A 411 -10.24 14.62 7.84
C ILE A 411 -10.99 13.29 7.73
N VAL A 412 -12.31 13.27 7.88
CA VAL A 412 -13.08 12.03 7.93
C VAL A 412 -13.43 11.57 6.52
N ARG A 413 -13.25 10.28 6.24
CA ARG A 413 -13.53 9.72 4.91
C ARG A 413 -15.05 9.75 4.65
N GLY A 414 -15.49 10.49 3.64
CA GLY A 414 -16.90 10.63 3.25
C GLY A 414 -17.06 10.97 1.77
N THR A 415 -18.29 11.23 1.32
CA THR A 415 -18.65 11.63 -0.06
C THR A 415 -19.49 12.91 -0.06
N ASN A 416 -19.75 13.53 -1.23
CA ASN A 416 -20.67 14.69 -1.40
C ASN A 416 -22.07 14.38 -0.93
N ASN A 417 -22.48 13.13 -1.09
CA ASN A 417 -23.81 12.67 -0.73
C ASN A 417 -23.85 12.21 0.74
N GLY A 418 -22.78 12.49 1.48
CA GLY A 418 -22.58 12.05 2.86
C GLY A 418 -21.73 13.04 3.67
N PRO A 419 -21.01 12.55 4.69
CA PRO A 419 -20.38 13.41 5.70
C PRO A 419 -19.16 14.20 5.22
N GLY A 420 -18.71 13.98 3.97
CA GLY A 420 -17.66 14.81 3.36
C GLY A 420 -18.16 16.23 3.08
N ARG A 421 -19.45 16.38 2.73
CA ARG A 421 -20.10 17.69 2.52
C ARG A 421 -20.61 18.31 3.82
N CYS A 422 -20.99 17.48 4.78
CA CYS A 422 -21.65 17.90 6.02
C CYS A 422 -20.74 17.91 7.25
N ALA A 423 -21.21 18.44 8.37
CA ALA A 423 -20.57 18.21 9.67
C ALA A 423 -20.66 16.72 10.03
N VAL A 424 -19.56 16.10 10.47
CA VAL A 424 -19.51 14.64 10.67
C VAL A 424 -20.47 14.16 11.76
N LYS A 425 -20.64 14.93 12.84
CA LYS A 425 -21.49 14.55 13.97
C LYS A 425 -22.97 14.81 13.73
N SER A 426 -23.33 16.01 13.28
CA SER A 426 -24.74 16.40 13.07
C SER A 426 -25.27 16.08 11.67
N ARG A 427 -24.39 15.74 10.72
CA ARG A 427 -24.71 15.49 9.30
C ARG A 427 -25.33 16.68 8.56
N ILE A 428 -25.24 17.87 9.13
CA ILE A 428 -25.80 19.08 8.56
C ILE A 428 -24.82 19.72 7.57
N ASP A 429 -25.31 20.06 6.39
CA ASP A 429 -24.63 20.93 5.42
C ASP A 429 -24.46 22.30 6.08
N MET A 430 -23.23 22.55 6.52
CA MET A 430 -22.89 23.77 7.26
C MET A 430 -23.10 25.02 6.41
N ASN A 431 -22.89 24.96 5.08
CA ASN A 431 -23.06 26.14 4.22
C ASN A 431 -24.52 26.41 3.83
N ARG A 432 -25.49 25.76 4.48
CA ARG A 432 -26.92 26.00 4.23
C ARG A 432 -27.75 26.13 5.49
N CYS A 433 -27.14 26.00 6.66
CA CYS A 433 -27.86 26.02 7.93
C CYS A 433 -27.86 27.38 8.62
N PHE A 434 -27.47 28.49 7.98
CA PHE A 434 -27.49 29.80 8.63
C PHE A 434 -28.89 30.43 8.67
N PRO A 435 -29.23 31.25 9.69
CA PRO A 435 -30.62 31.67 9.93
C PRO A 435 -31.29 32.47 8.80
N ARG A 436 -30.53 33.28 8.04
CA ARG A 436 -31.12 34.22 7.07
C ARG A 436 -31.60 33.47 5.83
N GLY A 437 -32.92 33.46 5.61
CA GLY A 437 -33.53 32.75 4.47
C GLY A 437 -33.41 31.23 4.56
N PHE A 438 -33.20 30.69 5.77
CA PHE A 438 -33.10 29.25 6.02
C PHE A 438 -34.33 28.50 5.48
N THR A 439 -34.11 27.39 4.79
CA THR A 439 -35.15 26.45 4.38
C THR A 439 -34.65 25.04 4.69
N ALA A 440 -35.45 24.26 5.41
CA ALA A 440 -35.09 22.89 5.77
C ALA A 440 -34.98 22.00 4.52
N GLN A 441 -33.88 21.26 4.41
CA GLN A 441 -33.63 20.30 3.35
C GLN A 441 -33.35 18.92 3.95
N TYR A 442 -33.93 17.89 3.33
CA TYR A 442 -33.91 16.52 3.84
C TYR A 442 -33.29 15.50 2.87
N ASN A 443 -32.81 15.94 1.71
CA ASN A 443 -32.08 15.07 0.80
C ASN A 443 -30.66 14.85 1.33
N SER A 444 -30.09 13.66 1.07
CA SER A 444 -28.77 13.24 1.56
C SER A 444 -27.64 14.22 1.24
N ARG A 445 -27.66 14.84 0.05
CA ARG A 445 -26.63 15.79 -0.39
C ARG A 445 -26.67 17.12 0.36
N ASN A 446 -27.84 17.68 0.60
CA ASN A 446 -27.98 19.03 1.17
C ASN A 446 -28.72 19.01 2.51
N TYR A 447 -28.61 17.95 3.30
CA TYR A 447 -29.35 17.82 4.55
C TYR A 447 -29.02 18.95 5.52
N THR A 448 -30.00 19.75 5.94
CA THR A 448 -29.78 20.88 6.87
C THR A 448 -30.39 20.66 8.25
N GLY A 449 -31.15 19.58 8.43
CA GLY A 449 -32.02 19.40 9.60
C GLY A 449 -33.21 20.38 9.60
N PRO A 450 -34.09 20.27 10.63
CA PRO A 450 -35.33 21.03 10.70
C PRO A 450 -35.14 22.50 11.12
N ASN A 451 -34.01 22.84 11.74
CA ASN A 451 -33.73 24.16 12.31
C ASN A 451 -32.39 24.71 11.80
N PRO A 452 -32.23 26.05 11.69
CA PRO A 452 -30.93 26.63 11.40
C PRO A 452 -29.94 26.36 12.54
N LEU A 453 -28.64 26.43 12.24
CA LEU A 453 -27.50 26.28 13.14
C LEU A 453 -27.41 24.91 13.82
N GLY A 454 -27.89 23.84 13.16
CA GLY A 454 -27.79 22.50 13.72
C GLY A 454 -26.37 21.88 13.67
N ALA A 455 -25.37 22.58 13.12
CA ALA A 455 -23.96 22.22 13.24
C ALA A 455 -23.27 23.15 14.24
N GLN A 456 -22.50 22.60 15.18
CA GLN A 456 -21.83 23.42 16.20
C GLN A 456 -20.72 24.29 15.62
N GLU A 457 -20.10 23.86 14.53
CA GLU A 457 -19.15 24.64 13.74
C GLU A 457 -19.83 25.90 13.18
N ALA A 458 -21.09 25.79 12.73
CA ALA A 458 -21.89 26.92 12.25
C ALA A 458 -22.22 27.90 13.38
N VAL A 459 -22.54 27.38 14.58
CA VAL A 459 -22.77 28.19 15.78
C VAL A 459 -21.50 28.98 16.14
N ALA A 460 -20.36 28.29 16.25
CA ALA A 460 -19.08 28.92 16.57
C ALA A 460 -18.67 29.97 15.53
N LEU A 461 -18.85 29.67 14.24
CA LEU A 461 -18.56 30.60 13.16
C LEU A 461 -19.46 31.84 13.21
N LYS A 462 -20.77 31.66 13.43
CA LYS A 462 -21.71 32.77 13.62
C LYS A 462 -21.28 33.68 14.78
N GLU A 463 -21.02 33.11 15.94
CA GLU A 463 -20.64 33.87 17.14
C GLU A 463 -19.33 34.64 16.94
N PHE A 464 -18.36 34.03 16.26
CA PHE A 464 -17.09 34.67 15.92
C PHE A 464 -17.29 35.87 14.98
N ILE A 465 -18.08 35.71 13.92
CA ILE A 465 -18.36 36.79 12.97
C ILE A 465 -19.16 37.92 13.62
N GLU A 466 -20.16 37.62 14.45
CA GLU A 466 -20.91 38.63 15.21
C GLU A 466 -20.01 39.40 16.18
N LYS A 467 -19.06 38.71 16.84
CA LYS A 467 -18.08 39.34 17.72
C LYS A 467 -17.21 40.35 16.97
N ILE A 468 -16.72 39.99 15.78
CA ILE A 468 -15.94 40.91 14.91
C ILE A 468 -16.80 42.10 14.47
N ASN A 469 -18.02 41.83 13.99
CA ASN A 469 -18.90 42.85 13.41
C ASN A 469 -19.27 43.97 14.40
N ARG A 470 -19.43 43.66 15.69
CA ARG A 470 -19.72 44.65 16.74
C ARG A 470 -18.70 45.79 16.81
N THR A 471 -17.44 45.49 16.50
CA THR A 471 -16.33 46.45 16.61
C THR A 471 -15.78 46.93 15.28
N ALA A 472 -16.13 46.28 14.17
CA ALA A 472 -15.61 46.63 12.85
C ALA A 472 -16.34 47.84 12.24
N ASP A 473 -15.58 48.77 11.67
CA ASP A 473 -16.11 49.89 10.89
C ASP A 473 -16.71 49.42 9.55
N GLU A 474 -16.12 48.37 8.99
CA GLU A 474 -16.54 47.70 7.76
C GLU A 474 -16.17 46.22 7.88
N LEU A 475 -17.05 45.32 7.47
CA LEU A 475 -16.79 43.87 7.44
C LEU A 475 -17.00 43.31 6.03
N VAL A 476 -15.98 42.63 5.50
CA VAL A 476 -16.08 41.82 4.29
C VAL A 476 -15.98 40.35 4.69
N VAL A 477 -16.95 39.53 4.28
CA VAL A 477 -16.96 38.08 4.51
C VAL A 477 -16.87 37.36 3.16
N ILE A 478 -15.82 36.58 2.98
CA ILE A 478 -15.62 35.74 1.80
C ILE A 478 -15.72 34.28 2.24
N ASP A 479 -16.65 33.56 1.63
CA ASP A 479 -16.76 32.10 1.70
C ASP A 479 -16.05 31.52 0.46
N GLY A 480 -14.81 31.09 0.62
CA GLY A 480 -14.03 30.39 -0.39
C GLY A 480 -14.47 28.93 -0.49
N HIS A 481 -15.32 28.67 -1.48
CA HIS A 481 -16.05 27.42 -1.68
C HIS A 481 -15.53 26.62 -2.89
N GLY A 482 -16.29 25.62 -3.33
CA GLY A 482 -15.93 24.63 -4.37
C GLY A 482 -15.67 25.14 -5.79
N TRP A 483 -16.06 24.35 -6.78
CA TRP A 483 -15.42 24.30 -8.12
C TRP A 483 -16.36 24.68 -9.28
N LEU A 484 -17.30 25.62 -9.05
CA LEU A 484 -18.29 26.01 -10.06
C LEU A 484 -17.85 27.17 -10.97
N GLY A 485 -16.77 27.88 -10.62
CA GLY A 485 -16.25 29.01 -11.41
C GLY A 485 -17.22 30.17 -11.52
N CYS A 486 -17.65 30.71 -10.38
CA CYS A 486 -18.52 31.88 -10.33
C CYS A 486 -18.50 32.55 -8.95
N THR A 487 -19.23 33.64 -8.81
CA THR A 487 -19.47 34.27 -7.50
C THR A 487 -20.95 34.53 -7.27
N TYR A 488 -21.36 34.49 -6.00
CA TYR A 488 -22.67 34.92 -5.53
C TYR A 488 -22.54 35.91 -4.36
N GLY A 489 -23.48 36.84 -4.20
CA GLY A 489 -23.52 37.82 -3.12
C GLY A 489 -23.27 39.25 -3.60
N ASP A 490 -22.49 40.02 -2.84
CA ASP A 490 -22.29 41.45 -3.07
C ASP A 490 -21.40 41.72 -4.30
N SER A 491 -21.96 42.38 -5.32
CA SER A 491 -21.28 42.67 -6.58
C SER A 491 -20.08 43.62 -6.44
N SER A 492 -20.09 44.49 -5.42
CA SER A 492 -19.00 45.44 -5.17
C SER A 492 -17.71 44.76 -4.71
N ILE A 493 -17.80 43.55 -4.16
CA ILE A 493 -16.65 42.70 -3.82
C ILE A 493 -16.42 41.63 -4.91
N ALA A 494 -17.49 41.10 -5.51
CA ALA A 494 -17.39 40.11 -6.58
C ALA A 494 -16.50 40.55 -7.75
N GLN A 495 -16.57 41.84 -8.13
CA GLN A 495 -15.80 42.41 -9.24
C GLN A 495 -14.28 42.17 -9.15
N TYR A 496 -13.72 42.11 -7.93
CA TYR A 496 -12.30 41.89 -7.73
C TYR A 496 -11.88 40.46 -8.11
N PHE A 497 -12.76 39.50 -7.87
CA PHE A 497 -12.53 38.09 -8.20
C PHE A 497 -12.86 37.79 -9.66
N THR A 498 -14.00 38.28 -10.18
CA THR A 498 -14.36 38.07 -11.59
C THR A 498 -13.30 38.63 -12.52
N LYS A 499 -12.64 39.74 -12.17
CA LYS A 499 -11.52 40.29 -12.94
C LYS A 499 -10.28 39.40 -12.95
N GLN A 500 -9.93 38.81 -11.81
CA GLN A 500 -8.74 37.96 -11.69
C GLN A 500 -8.92 36.58 -12.33
N PHE A 501 -10.14 36.04 -12.27
CA PHE A 501 -10.45 34.68 -12.73
C PHE A 501 -11.17 34.60 -14.07
N GLY A 502 -11.79 35.68 -14.53
CA GLY A 502 -12.52 35.75 -15.80
C GLY A 502 -13.90 35.07 -15.81
N PHE A 503 -14.44 34.71 -14.64
CA PHE A 503 -15.76 34.06 -14.53
C PHE A 503 -16.90 35.05 -14.27
N SER A 504 -18.15 34.56 -14.30
CA SER A 504 -19.36 35.35 -14.07
C SER A 504 -19.69 35.60 -12.60
N HIS A 505 -20.43 36.69 -12.36
CA HIS A 505 -21.13 36.96 -11.11
C HIS A 505 -22.62 36.63 -11.30
N ASN A 506 -23.16 35.76 -10.46
CA ASN A 506 -24.48 35.17 -10.64
C ASN A 506 -25.58 35.83 -9.76
N GLY A 507 -25.29 36.98 -9.16
CA GLY A 507 -26.23 37.71 -8.31
C GLY A 507 -26.23 37.23 -6.85
N PRO A 508 -27.33 37.40 -6.08
CA PRO A 508 -27.34 37.09 -4.65
C PRO A 508 -27.20 35.59 -4.39
N SER A 509 -26.53 35.23 -3.30
CA SER A 509 -26.48 33.84 -2.82
C SER A 509 -27.85 33.40 -2.28
N GLY A 510 -28.11 32.09 -2.28
CA GLY A 510 -29.37 31.53 -1.78
C GLY A 510 -29.57 31.75 -0.27
N GLY A 511 -30.81 31.56 0.19
CA GLY A 511 -31.13 31.53 1.62
C GLY A 511 -30.40 30.39 2.34
N GLY A 512 -30.01 30.61 3.60
CA GLY A 512 -29.30 29.63 4.43
C GLY A 512 -27.78 29.62 4.30
N TYR A 513 -27.21 30.26 3.28
CA TYR A 513 -25.76 30.27 3.07
C TYR A 513 -25.02 31.18 4.05
N PHE A 514 -23.79 30.81 4.41
CA PHE A 514 -22.95 31.56 5.34
C PHE A 514 -22.73 33.00 4.88
N SER A 515 -22.27 33.17 3.64
CA SER A 515 -22.02 34.50 3.05
C SER A 515 -23.29 35.34 2.89
N TYR A 516 -24.45 34.71 2.68
CA TYR A 516 -25.74 35.40 2.59
C TYR A 516 -26.26 35.86 3.96
N TRP A 517 -26.11 35.00 4.98
CA TRP A 517 -26.40 35.37 6.36
C TRP A 517 -25.54 36.53 6.83
N ALA A 518 -24.23 36.50 6.56
CA ALA A 518 -23.31 37.57 6.96
C ALA A 518 -23.71 38.94 6.39
N GLN A 519 -24.23 39.00 5.15
CA GLN A 519 -24.79 40.24 4.56
C GLN A 519 -25.98 40.81 5.33
N GLY A 520 -26.56 40.06 6.26
CA GLY A 520 -27.65 40.52 7.12
C GLY A 520 -27.15 41.35 8.30
N LEU A 521 -25.85 41.31 8.57
CA LEU A 521 -25.22 42.07 9.64
C LEU A 521 -24.94 43.52 9.20
N PRO A 522 -24.99 44.50 10.12
CA PRO A 522 -24.67 45.89 9.82
C PRO A 522 -23.28 46.04 9.18
N ARG A 523 -23.14 46.96 8.21
CA ARG A 523 -21.85 47.33 7.59
C ARG A 523 -21.09 46.12 7.00
N THR A 524 -21.82 45.07 6.59
CA THR A 524 -21.22 43.81 6.13
C THR A 524 -21.52 43.54 4.67
N LYS A 525 -20.48 43.21 3.91
CA LYS A 525 -20.56 42.67 2.55
C LYS A 525 -20.18 41.20 2.56
N GLY A 526 -20.91 40.36 1.85
CA GLY A 526 -20.66 38.92 1.81
C GLY A 526 -20.58 38.40 0.40
N LEU A 527 -19.63 37.49 0.17
CA LEU A 527 -19.37 36.87 -1.12
C LEU A 527 -19.19 35.37 -0.94
N LEU A 528 -19.89 34.57 -1.75
CA LEU A 528 -19.56 33.18 -2.03
C LEU A 528 -18.67 33.16 -3.27
N LEU A 529 -17.46 32.63 -3.13
CA LEU A 529 -16.50 32.43 -4.20
C LEU A 529 -16.43 30.94 -4.55
N GLU A 530 -16.93 30.58 -5.72
CA GLU A 530 -16.71 29.26 -6.31
C GLU A 530 -15.51 29.35 -7.24
N TYR A 531 -14.40 28.70 -6.87
CA TYR A 531 -13.24 28.61 -7.73
C TYR A 531 -13.58 27.95 -9.06
N PRO A 532 -12.89 28.28 -10.16
CA PRO A 532 -13.12 27.58 -11.41
C PRO A 532 -12.80 26.09 -11.31
N ASP A 533 -13.56 25.31 -12.05
CA ASP A 533 -13.53 23.86 -12.03
C ASP A 533 -12.13 23.27 -12.24
N THR A 534 -11.75 22.25 -11.46
CA THR A 534 -10.42 21.64 -11.48
C THR A 534 -10.42 20.18 -11.06
N TYR A 535 -9.47 19.39 -11.57
CA TYR A 535 -9.38 17.94 -11.31
C TYR A 535 -8.18 17.52 -10.46
N SER A 536 -7.34 18.46 -10.03
CA SER A 536 -6.22 18.20 -9.13
C SER A 536 -5.73 19.48 -8.44
N TYR A 537 -4.99 19.34 -7.34
CA TYR A 537 -4.29 20.51 -6.77
C TYR A 537 -3.23 21.07 -7.72
N GLY A 538 -2.62 20.23 -8.55
CA GLY A 538 -1.67 20.67 -9.56
C GLY A 538 -2.27 21.75 -10.47
N GLU A 539 -3.54 21.63 -10.83
CA GLU A 539 -4.27 22.65 -11.61
C GLU A 539 -4.62 23.91 -10.82
N VAL A 540 -4.94 23.81 -9.52
CA VAL A 540 -5.13 24.98 -8.64
C VAL A 540 -3.90 25.88 -8.65
N ILE A 541 -2.73 25.25 -8.55
CA ILE A 541 -1.44 25.94 -8.65
C ILE A 541 -1.21 26.39 -10.08
N SER A 542 -1.46 25.52 -11.06
CA SER A 542 -1.17 25.83 -12.46
C SER A 542 -2.01 26.97 -13.02
N ARG A 543 -3.19 27.22 -12.46
CA ARG A 543 -4.05 28.32 -12.86
C ARG A 543 -3.89 29.55 -11.98
N ASN A 544 -2.89 29.52 -11.09
CA ASN A 544 -2.51 30.56 -10.15
C ASN A 544 -3.68 31.03 -9.27
N TYR A 545 -4.44 30.10 -8.70
CA TYR A 545 -5.59 30.46 -7.87
C TYR A 545 -5.16 31.24 -6.63
N ILE A 546 -4.01 30.88 -6.04
CA ILE A 546 -3.46 31.56 -4.86
C ILE A 546 -3.11 33.01 -5.18
N GLY A 547 -2.35 33.26 -6.27
CA GLY A 547 -1.95 34.62 -6.65
C GLY A 547 -3.14 35.48 -7.07
N LYS A 548 -4.09 34.90 -7.82
CA LYS A 548 -5.33 35.59 -8.22
C LYS A 548 -6.21 35.95 -7.02
N THR A 549 -6.39 35.04 -6.07
CA THR A 549 -7.11 35.32 -4.82
C THR A 549 -6.38 36.35 -3.98
N PHE A 550 -5.04 36.26 -3.88
CA PHE A 550 -4.22 37.27 -3.20
C PHE A 550 -4.41 38.66 -3.83
N ASN A 551 -4.29 38.77 -5.15
CA ASN A 551 -4.46 40.03 -5.87
C ASN A 551 -5.87 40.60 -5.69
N ALA A 552 -6.92 39.76 -5.77
CA ALA A 552 -8.29 40.18 -5.49
C ALA A 552 -8.42 40.75 -4.07
N ILE A 553 -7.91 40.04 -3.05
CA ILE A 553 -7.94 40.48 -1.65
C ILE A 553 -7.17 41.80 -1.48
N ILE A 554 -5.93 41.90 -1.95
CA ILE A 554 -5.13 43.13 -1.81
C ILE A 554 -5.81 44.31 -2.50
N ASN A 555 -6.42 44.11 -3.67
CA ASN A 555 -7.16 45.16 -4.36
C ASN A 555 -8.43 45.58 -3.62
N ILE A 556 -9.10 44.66 -2.89
CA ILE A 556 -10.17 45.03 -1.94
C ILE A 556 -9.60 45.93 -0.83
N LEU A 557 -8.47 45.54 -0.21
CA LEU A 557 -7.88 46.31 0.89
C LEU A 557 -7.47 47.73 0.44
N LYS A 558 -7.03 47.88 -0.81
CA LYS A 558 -6.68 49.16 -1.44
C LYS A 558 -7.87 49.95 -1.98
N ASN A 559 -9.07 49.36 -2.02
CA ASN A 559 -10.23 49.88 -2.75
C ASN A 559 -9.90 50.24 -4.21
N ASN A 560 -9.16 49.37 -4.90
CA ASN A 560 -8.69 49.61 -6.27
C ASN A 560 -9.11 48.48 -7.22
N PRO A 561 -10.35 48.50 -7.74
CA PRO A 561 -10.84 47.46 -8.65
C PRO A 561 -10.10 47.46 -10.00
N ASN A 562 -9.37 48.55 -10.29
CA ASN A 562 -8.50 48.69 -11.46
C ASN A 562 -7.02 48.49 -11.16
N GLY A 563 -6.67 48.05 -9.96
CA GLY A 563 -5.28 47.82 -9.56
C GLY A 563 -4.58 46.82 -10.46
N SER A 564 -3.33 47.15 -10.81
CA SER A 564 -2.40 46.20 -11.42
C SER A 564 -2.11 45.07 -10.44
N ASP A 565 -1.84 43.88 -10.97
CA ASP A 565 -1.43 42.74 -10.16
C ASP A 565 -0.22 43.12 -9.30
N VAL A 566 -0.36 42.93 -7.98
CA VAL A 566 0.69 43.23 -7.01
C VAL A 566 1.65 42.05 -6.91
N ASP A 567 1.10 40.85 -7.07
CA ASP A 567 1.81 39.64 -7.39
C ASP A 567 1.63 39.35 -8.88
N THR A 568 2.51 39.92 -9.70
CA THR A 568 2.60 39.64 -11.14
C THR A 568 3.32 38.34 -11.41
N ASN A 569 3.41 37.41 -10.44
CA ASN A 569 4.00 36.10 -10.68
C ASN A 569 3.06 35.23 -11.55
N THR A 570 2.75 35.74 -12.74
CA THR A 570 2.84 34.98 -13.99
C THR A 570 4.30 34.60 -14.18
N ASP A 571 4.84 33.73 -13.34
CA ASP A 571 6.20 33.20 -13.53
C ASP A 571 6.11 32.24 -14.73
N SER A 572 6.22 32.81 -15.93
CA SER A 572 6.32 32.06 -17.15
C SER A 572 7.65 31.30 -17.15
N ASN A 573 7.54 29.96 -17.15
CA ASN A 573 8.53 28.98 -17.61
C ASN A 573 9.88 28.91 -16.87
N TYR A 574 9.86 28.65 -15.56
CA TYR A 574 10.99 27.99 -14.92
C TYR A 574 10.55 26.81 -14.04
N ASP A 575 11.25 25.70 -14.25
CA ASP A 575 11.22 24.49 -13.44
C ASP A 575 12.40 24.57 -12.47
N LYS A 576 12.15 24.85 -11.20
CA LYS A 576 13.23 25.08 -10.22
C LYS A 576 12.86 24.67 -8.80
N TRP A 577 13.88 24.20 -8.10
CA TRP A 577 13.89 24.12 -6.64
C TRP A 577 14.12 25.51 -6.04
N VAL A 578 13.37 25.83 -4.98
CA VAL A 578 13.50 27.09 -4.22
C VAL A 578 13.59 26.74 -2.75
N ASN A 579 14.66 27.19 -2.08
CA ASN A 579 14.77 27.10 -0.63
C ASN A 579 14.22 28.38 0.01
N LYS A 580 13.28 28.23 0.95
CA LYS A 580 12.77 29.32 1.79
C LYS A 580 12.85 28.87 3.24
N ASP A 581 13.63 29.58 4.05
CA ASP A 581 13.80 29.32 5.48
C ASP A 581 14.17 27.86 5.82
N GLY A 582 15.07 27.27 5.01
CA GLY A 582 15.53 25.90 5.20
C GLY A 582 14.58 24.81 4.67
N LYS A 583 13.45 25.21 4.07
CA LYS A 583 12.47 24.30 3.45
C LYS A 583 12.54 24.39 1.94
N TRP A 584 12.50 23.24 1.27
CA TRP A 584 12.57 23.16 -0.18
C TRP A 584 11.18 23.08 -0.80
N TYR A 585 11.00 23.79 -1.91
CA TYR A 585 9.78 23.84 -2.73
C TYR A 585 10.19 23.60 -4.18
N TYR A 586 9.36 22.91 -4.95
CA TYR A 586 9.57 22.81 -6.39
C TYR A 586 8.52 23.62 -7.13
N TYR A 587 8.94 24.43 -8.10
CA TYR A 587 8.07 25.17 -9.00
C TYR A 587 8.24 24.60 -10.40
N GLU A 588 7.14 24.27 -11.09
CA GLU A 588 7.12 23.86 -12.50
C GLU A 588 6.30 24.87 -13.30
N ASN A 589 6.86 25.43 -14.37
CA ASN A 589 6.25 26.53 -15.12
C ASN A 589 5.76 27.66 -14.20
N GLY A 590 6.56 27.97 -13.17
CA GLY A 590 6.24 28.99 -12.18
C GLY A 590 5.24 28.59 -11.10
N LYS A 591 4.84 27.32 -11.05
CA LYS A 591 3.72 26.84 -10.23
C LYS A 591 4.27 25.88 -9.19
N MET A 592 4.05 26.20 -7.91
CA MET A 592 4.46 25.36 -6.78
C MET A 592 3.83 23.95 -6.87
N VAL A 593 4.63 22.93 -7.10
CA VAL A 593 4.17 21.56 -7.21
C VAL A 593 3.84 21.01 -5.82
N ILE A 594 2.74 20.24 -5.73
CA ILE A 594 2.46 19.35 -4.58
C ILE A 594 2.30 17.92 -5.10
N GLY A 595 2.37 16.96 -4.19
CA GLY A 595 2.27 15.54 -4.47
C GLY A 595 3.56 15.01 -5.07
N TRP A 596 3.45 13.86 -5.74
CA TRP A 596 4.57 13.23 -6.42
C TRP A 596 5.04 14.05 -7.61
N LYS A 597 6.33 14.33 -7.66
CA LYS A 597 6.97 15.00 -8.79
C LYS A 597 8.28 14.33 -9.16
N PHE A 598 8.42 14.01 -10.44
CA PHE A 598 9.67 13.55 -11.01
C PHE A 598 10.51 14.75 -11.46
N VAL A 599 11.71 14.88 -10.93
CA VAL A 599 12.68 15.95 -11.24
C VAL A 599 14.06 15.32 -11.35
N ASP A 600 14.80 15.62 -12.43
CA ASP A 600 16.20 15.20 -12.62
C ASP A 600 16.47 13.69 -12.41
N GLY A 601 15.52 12.84 -12.78
CA GLY A 601 15.67 11.38 -12.69
C GLY A 601 15.16 10.76 -11.38
N GLU A 602 14.69 11.57 -10.42
CA GLU A 602 14.26 11.13 -9.10
C GLU A 602 12.82 11.56 -8.80
N TRP A 603 12.11 10.78 -7.99
CA TRP A 603 10.78 11.12 -7.51
C TRP A 603 10.87 11.86 -6.17
N TYR A 604 10.12 12.94 -6.02
CA TYR A 604 10.00 13.72 -4.80
C TYR A 604 8.53 13.78 -4.40
N TYR A 605 8.26 13.88 -3.10
CA TYR A 605 6.91 14.18 -2.63
C TYR A 605 6.88 15.57 -2.02
N LEU A 606 6.11 16.47 -2.64
CA LEU A 606 5.89 17.82 -2.15
C LEU A 606 4.61 17.80 -1.31
N GLU A 607 4.70 18.14 -0.02
CA GLU A 607 3.56 18.15 0.88
C GLU A 607 2.47 19.11 0.40
N SER A 608 1.31 19.05 1.04
CA SER A 608 0.15 19.89 0.71
C SER A 608 0.45 21.41 0.78
N ASN A 609 1.43 21.80 1.60
CA ASN A 609 1.94 23.17 1.69
C ASN A 609 3.12 23.47 0.74
N GLY A 610 3.45 22.56 -0.17
CA GLY A 610 4.55 22.65 -1.13
C GLY A 610 5.94 22.28 -0.60
N VAL A 611 6.07 22.00 0.71
CA VAL A 611 7.35 21.64 1.31
C VAL A 611 7.73 20.22 0.89
N MET A 612 8.93 20.04 0.37
CA MET A 612 9.48 18.73 0.05
C MET A 612 9.57 17.86 1.31
N ALA A 613 8.97 16.67 1.24
CA ALA A 613 9.02 15.67 2.29
C ALA A 613 10.39 14.98 2.34
N THR A 614 10.81 14.64 3.55
CA THR A 614 11.97 13.79 3.86
C THR A 614 11.56 12.78 4.92
N GLY A 615 12.19 11.62 4.96
CA GLY A 615 11.89 10.52 5.88
C GLY A 615 10.69 9.67 5.46
N TRP A 616 10.07 9.00 6.43
CA TRP A 616 8.94 8.10 6.22
C TRP A 616 7.67 8.86 5.88
N LYS A 617 6.95 8.39 4.85
CA LYS A 617 5.67 8.99 4.43
C LYS A 617 4.64 7.92 4.09
N GLU A 618 3.46 7.98 4.70
CA GLU A 618 2.33 7.13 4.36
C GLU A 618 1.35 7.89 3.45
N LEU A 619 1.02 7.30 2.30
CA LEU A 619 0.09 7.85 1.31
C LEU A 619 -0.84 6.73 0.84
N GLY A 620 -2.16 6.88 1.06
CA GLY A 620 -3.14 5.90 0.59
C GLY A 620 -2.97 4.50 1.20
N GLY A 621 -2.44 4.39 2.42
CA GLY A 621 -2.13 3.12 3.08
C GLY A 621 -0.84 2.45 2.58
N ILE A 622 -0.06 3.15 1.76
CA ILE A 622 1.24 2.70 1.25
C ILE A 622 2.32 3.56 1.89
N TRP A 623 3.36 2.92 2.41
CA TRP A 623 4.51 3.61 2.97
C TRP A 623 5.60 3.84 1.92
N TYR A 624 6.21 5.01 1.97
CA TYR A 624 7.33 5.46 1.16
C TYR A 624 8.43 5.99 2.08
N TYR A 625 9.64 6.08 1.57
CA TYR A 625 10.74 6.75 2.26
C TYR A 625 11.44 7.72 1.31
N LEU A 626 11.55 8.97 1.74
CA LEU A 626 12.22 10.06 1.03
C LEU A 626 13.56 10.28 1.75
N ASN A 627 14.69 10.24 1.06
CA ASN A 627 15.99 10.42 1.70
C ASN A 627 16.20 11.88 2.17
N GLU A 628 17.37 12.22 2.71
CA GLU A 628 17.67 13.58 3.21
C GLU A 628 17.59 14.66 2.12
N SER A 629 17.81 14.30 0.85
CA SER A 629 17.61 15.19 -0.30
C SER A 629 16.16 15.26 -0.78
N GLY A 630 15.25 14.49 -0.17
CA GLY A 630 13.84 14.37 -0.54
C GLY A 630 13.53 13.38 -1.67
N ALA A 631 14.55 12.75 -2.25
CA ALA A 631 14.37 11.76 -3.31
C ALA A 631 13.81 10.44 -2.73
N MET A 632 12.82 9.87 -3.41
CA MET A 632 12.14 8.63 -3.07
C MET A 632 13.07 7.46 -3.31
N VAL A 633 13.31 6.68 -2.26
CA VAL A 633 14.16 5.50 -2.35
C VAL A 633 13.41 4.33 -2.98
N LYS A 634 14.16 3.46 -3.64
CA LYS A 634 13.71 2.20 -4.24
C LYS A 634 14.64 1.06 -3.80
N GLY A 635 14.18 -0.17 -3.96
CA GLY A 635 14.93 -1.38 -3.65
C GLY A 635 15.19 -1.58 -2.15
N TRP A 636 16.26 -2.31 -1.85
CA TRP A 636 16.70 -2.61 -0.49
C TRP A 636 17.23 -1.37 0.23
N GLN A 637 16.71 -1.09 1.42
CA GLN A 637 17.09 0.07 2.22
C GLN A 637 17.29 -0.30 3.69
N THR A 638 18.36 0.22 4.29
CA THR A 638 18.60 0.09 5.74
C THR A 638 18.39 1.44 6.40
N ILE A 639 17.32 1.56 7.18
CA ILE A 639 16.89 2.82 7.82
C ILE A 639 16.89 2.59 9.33
N LEU A 640 17.71 3.35 10.06
CA LEU A 640 17.90 3.21 11.51
C LEU A 640 18.21 1.76 11.96
N GLY A 641 19.06 1.06 11.22
CA GLY A 641 19.50 -0.31 11.54
C GLY A 641 18.48 -1.41 11.20
N LYS A 642 17.37 -1.07 10.55
CA LYS A 642 16.33 -2.03 10.11
C LYS A 642 16.28 -2.08 8.59
N THR A 643 16.07 -3.27 8.04
CA THR A 643 16.05 -3.49 6.58
C THR A 643 14.63 -3.50 6.05
N TYR A 644 14.40 -2.81 4.94
CA TYR A 644 13.13 -2.66 4.23
C TYR A 644 13.34 -2.90 2.73
N TYR A 645 12.27 -3.18 2.01
CA TYR A 645 12.30 -3.17 0.54
C TYR A 645 11.18 -2.29 -0.02
N PHE A 646 11.55 -1.41 -0.94
CA PHE A 646 10.63 -0.56 -1.69
C PHE A 646 10.61 -1.02 -3.15
N ASN A 647 9.42 -1.22 -3.74
CA ASN A 647 9.33 -1.60 -5.15
C ASN A 647 9.69 -0.41 -6.08
N ASP A 648 9.58 -0.60 -7.40
CA ASP A 648 9.93 0.43 -8.40
C ASP A 648 9.05 1.69 -8.32
N SER A 649 7.85 1.57 -7.76
CA SER A 649 6.96 2.69 -7.46
C SER A 649 7.24 3.32 -6.09
N GLY A 650 8.24 2.86 -5.36
CA GLY A 650 8.60 3.33 -4.02
C GLY A 650 7.70 2.81 -2.90
N HIS A 651 6.86 1.80 -3.16
CA HIS A 651 5.99 1.22 -2.13
C HIS A 651 6.80 0.30 -1.22
N MET A 652 6.76 0.54 0.08
CA MET A 652 7.30 -0.36 1.09
C MET A 652 6.50 -1.67 1.07
N LEU A 653 7.18 -2.79 0.88
CA LEU A 653 6.53 -4.08 0.86
C LEU A 653 6.33 -4.63 2.29
N VAL A 654 5.22 -5.36 2.47
CA VAL A 654 4.85 -6.06 3.71
C VAL A 654 4.47 -7.51 3.40
N GLY A 655 4.52 -8.39 4.40
CA GLY A 655 4.18 -9.80 4.26
C GLY A 655 5.18 -10.60 3.42
N LYS A 656 4.74 -11.75 2.89
CA LYS A 656 5.56 -12.62 2.04
C LYS A 656 5.67 -12.04 0.63
N GLN A 657 6.89 -11.86 0.15
CA GLN A 657 7.22 -11.25 -1.14
C GLN A 657 8.27 -12.09 -1.87
N VAL A 658 8.21 -12.10 -3.21
CA VAL A 658 9.26 -12.66 -4.06
C VAL A 658 10.00 -11.52 -4.73
N ILE A 659 11.27 -11.31 -4.38
CA ILE A 659 12.13 -10.25 -4.90
C ILE A 659 13.35 -10.92 -5.52
N ASP A 660 13.65 -10.66 -6.79
CA ASP A 660 14.75 -11.32 -7.52
C ASP A 660 14.73 -12.86 -7.42
N GLY A 661 13.53 -13.45 -7.50
CA GLY A 661 13.32 -14.91 -7.43
C GLY A 661 13.46 -15.53 -6.04
N ARG A 662 13.51 -14.71 -4.99
CA ARG A 662 13.78 -15.12 -3.59
C ARG A 662 12.62 -14.73 -2.68
N ASN A 663 12.19 -15.64 -1.82
CA ASN A 663 11.13 -15.38 -0.83
C ASN A 663 11.69 -14.58 0.36
N TYR A 664 11.02 -13.47 0.68
CA TYR A 664 11.28 -12.63 1.85
C TYR A 664 9.98 -12.44 2.62
N ASN A 665 10.08 -12.35 3.95
CA ASN A 665 8.94 -12.00 4.79
C ASN A 665 9.22 -10.65 5.44
N PHE A 666 8.32 -9.70 5.26
CA PHE A 666 8.34 -8.42 5.94
C PHE A 666 7.21 -8.39 6.95
N ASN A 667 7.47 -7.90 8.16
CA ASN A 667 6.40 -7.76 9.16
C ASN A 667 5.41 -6.65 8.76
N THR A 668 4.37 -6.43 9.56
CA THR A 668 3.34 -5.41 9.28
C THR A 668 3.87 -3.97 9.27
N SER A 669 5.07 -3.74 9.84
CA SER A 669 5.77 -2.46 9.77
C SER A 669 6.79 -2.40 8.62
N GLY A 670 6.77 -3.37 7.69
CA GLY A 670 7.66 -3.47 6.53
C GLY A 670 9.10 -3.86 6.83
N GLN A 671 9.42 -4.14 8.10
CA GLN A 671 10.76 -4.54 8.47
C GLN A 671 10.96 -5.98 8.02
N LEU A 672 12.10 -6.27 7.39
CA LEU A 672 12.50 -7.62 7.03
C LEU A 672 12.53 -8.44 8.31
N ASP A 673 11.66 -9.44 8.36
CA ASP A 673 11.63 -10.42 9.42
C ASP A 673 12.93 -11.22 9.28
N SER A 674 13.87 -11.02 10.21
CA SER A 674 15.17 -11.67 10.22
C SER A 674 15.09 -13.17 10.47
N THR A 675 13.88 -13.72 10.67
CA THR A 675 13.69 -15.16 10.75
C THR A 675 13.57 -15.76 9.36
N ASN A 676 14.71 -16.20 8.85
CA ASN A 676 14.84 -17.13 7.72
C ASN A 676 14.02 -18.44 7.91
N TRP A 677 13.41 -18.67 9.09
CA TRP A 677 12.57 -19.81 9.42
C TRP A 677 11.11 -19.61 8.99
N VAL A 678 10.60 -20.49 8.13
CA VAL A 678 9.21 -20.49 7.65
C VAL A 678 8.49 -21.73 8.16
N LYS A 679 7.36 -21.56 8.86
CA LYS A 679 6.47 -22.67 9.22
C LYS A 679 5.39 -22.84 8.14
N SER A 680 5.30 -24.03 7.55
CA SER A 680 4.27 -24.41 6.58
C SER A 680 3.80 -25.84 6.83
N ASN A 681 2.48 -26.06 6.87
CA ASN A 681 1.87 -27.37 7.16
C ASN A 681 2.43 -28.06 8.42
N ASN A 682 2.59 -27.27 9.48
CA ASN A 682 3.19 -27.68 10.76
C ASN A 682 4.65 -28.20 10.68
N LYS A 683 5.37 -27.90 9.59
CA LYS A 683 6.80 -28.19 9.40
C LYS A 683 7.59 -26.90 9.27
N TRP A 684 8.85 -26.93 9.70
CA TRP A 684 9.75 -25.78 9.61
C TRP A 684 10.70 -25.94 8.43
N TYR A 685 10.96 -24.82 7.75
CA TYR A 685 11.88 -24.68 6.62
C TYR A 685 12.80 -23.50 6.88
N TYR A 686 14.02 -23.52 6.36
CA TYR A 686 14.94 -22.39 6.47
C TYR A 686 15.30 -21.86 5.09
N TYR A 687 15.20 -20.54 4.89
CA TYR A 687 15.50 -19.86 3.65
C TYR A 687 16.59 -18.83 3.91
N GLU A 688 17.72 -18.91 3.22
CA GLU A 688 18.76 -17.88 3.31
C GLU A 688 18.91 -17.22 1.94
N ASN A 689 18.76 -15.90 1.89
CA ASN A 689 18.65 -15.15 0.63
C ASN A 689 17.63 -15.81 -0.31
N GLY A 690 16.44 -16.12 0.21
CA GLY A 690 15.32 -16.78 -0.47
C GLY A 690 15.59 -18.11 -1.15
N LYS A 691 16.75 -18.74 -0.94
CA LYS A 691 17.01 -20.13 -1.32
C LYS A 691 16.68 -21.03 -0.12
N MET A 692 15.83 -22.03 -0.35
CA MET A 692 15.57 -23.07 0.65
C MET A 692 16.87 -23.81 0.96
N ILE A 693 17.27 -23.80 2.22
CA ILE A 693 18.47 -24.49 2.69
C ILE A 693 18.15 -25.95 2.96
N THR A 694 19.04 -26.82 2.50
CA THR A 694 19.06 -28.25 2.77
C THR A 694 20.45 -28.62 3.31
N GLY A 695 20.56 -29.73 4.02
CA GLY A 695 21.77 -30.16 4.73
C GLY A 695 21.98 -29.45 6.07
N TRP A 696 23.21 -29.56 6.58
CA TRP A 696 23.62 -28.94 7.84
C TRP A 696 23.74 -27.42 7.72
N LYS A 697 23.18 -26.70 8.68
CA LYS A 697 23.29 -25.24 8.77
C LYS A 697 23.44 -24.79 10.22
N LEU A 698 24.46 -23.98 10.47
CA LEU A 698 24.65 -23.26 11.73
C LEU A 698 23.79 -21.99 11.71
N ILE A 699 22.87 -21.85 12.65
CA ILE A 699 21.92 -20.73 12.75
C ILE A 699 21.93 -20.25 14.20
N ASN A 700 22.28 -18.97 14.41
CA ASN A 700 22.36 -18.35 15.75
C ASN A 700 23.19 -19.15 16.78
N GLY A 701 24.26 -19.82 16.33
CA GLY A 701 25.15 -20.60 17.20
C GLY A 701 24.76 -22.06 17.41
N GLU A 702 23.64 -22.53 16.85
CA GLU A 702 23.18 -23.91 16.94
C GLU A 702 23.12 -24.58 15.57
N TRP A 703 23.46 -25.87 15.50
CA TRP A 703 23.43 -26.64 14.26
C TRP A 703 22.05 -27.25 14.03
N TYR A 704 21.51 -27.09 12.82
CA TYR A 704 20.25 -27.67 12.38
C TYR A 704 20.50 -28.52 11.13
N TYR A 705 19.70 -29.56 10.94
CA TYR A 705 19.72 -30.35 9.70
C TYR A 705 18.41 -30.18 8.95
N LEU A 706 18.48 -29.63 7.73
CA LEU A 706 17.35 -29.47 6.84
C LEU A 706 17.37 -30.63 5.84
N GLU A 707 16.30 -31.42 5.76
CA GLU A 707 16.25 -32.56 4.86
C GLU A 707 16.32 -32.14 3.38
N SER A 708 16.43 -33.09 2.45
CA SER A 708 16.52 -32.80 1.01
C SER A 708 15.29 -32.05 0.46
N ASN A 709 14.14 -32.16 1.13
CA ASN A 709 12.92 -31.41 0.84
C ASN A 709 12.81 -30.09 1.64
N GLY A 710 13.85 -29.70 2.38
CA GLY A 710 13.95 -28.47 3.18
C GLY A 710 13.31 -28.52 4.56
N VAL A 711 12.68 -29.64 4.95
CA VAL A 711 12.06 -29.79 6.28
C VAL A 711 13.15 -29.92 7.34
N MET A 712 13.05 -29.14 8.41
CA MET A 712 13.92 -29.28 9.58
C MET A 712 13.72 -30.62 10.28
N ALA A 713 14.81 -31.38 10.44
CA ALA A 713 14.80 -32.64 11.16
C ALA A 713 14.71 -32.44 12.68
N THR A 714 14.01 -33.34 13.34
CA THR A 714 13.99 -33.52 14.81
C THR A 714 14.19 -35.00 15.13
N GLY A 715 14.65 -35.31 16.34
CA GLY A 715 14.94 -36.67 16.79
C GLY A 715 16.24 -37.26 16.21
N TRP A 716 16.30 -38.59 16.16
CA TRP A 716 17.46 -39.34 15.69
C TRP A 716 17.62 -39.23 14.16
N LYS A 717 18.84 -38.94 13.70
CA LYS A 717 19.16 -38.85 12.27
C LYS A 717 20.48 -39.54 11.96
N GLU A 718 20.46 -40.51 11.05
CA GLU A 718 21.67 -41.15 10.51
C GLU A 718 22.08 -40.47 9.19
N LEU A 719 23.33 -40.01 9.12
CA LEU A 719 23.89 -39.34 7.95
C LEU A 719 25.30 -39.87 7.72
N GLY A 720 25.52 -40.51 6.57
CA GLY A 720 26.83 -41.07 6.21
C GLY A 720 27.35 -42.13 7.19
N GLY A 721 26.46 -42.91 7.81
CA GLY A 721 26.82 -43.93 8.82
C GLY A 721 27.10 -43.38 10.22
N ILE A 722 26.85 -42.08 10.44
CA ILE A 722 27.01 -41.42 11.73
C ILE A 722 25.64 -41.02 12.25
N TRP A 723 25.36 -41.31 13.52
CA TRP A 723 24.11 -40.93 14.18
C TRP A 723 24.24 -39.57 14.87
N TYR A 724 23.20 -38.76 14.73
CA TYR A 724 23.01 -37.46 15.35
C TYR A 724 21.65 -37.44 16.07
N TYR A 725 21.49 -36.50 17.00
CA TYR A 725 20.19 -36.23 17.61
C TYR A 725 19.88 -34.73 17.58
N LEU A 726 18.73 -34.40 17.03
CA LEU A 726 18.20 -33.04 16.93
C LEU A 726 17.07 -32.92 17.96
N ASN A 727 17.11 -31.93 18.85
CA ASN A 727 16.08 -31.78 19.89
C ASN A 727 14.72 -31.33 19.29
N GLU A 728 13.72 -31.06 20.13
CA GLU A 728 12.38 -30.65 19.67
C GLU A 728 12.37 -29.33 18.87
N SER A 729 13.33 -28.45 19.13
CA SER A 729 13.53 -27.22 18.36
C SER A 729 14.30 -27.42 17.06
N GLY A 730 14.85 -28.63 16.82
CA GLY A 730 15.68 -28.98 15.68
C GLY A 730 17.18 -28.74 15.87
N ALA A 731 17.59 -28.19 17.01
CA ALA A 731 18.99 -27.96 17.33
C ALA A 731 19.70 -29.28 17.66
N MET A 732 20.87 -29.48 17.06
CA MET A 732 21.73 -30.65 17.27
C MET A 732 22.34 -30.63 18.66
N VAL A 733 22.14 -31.72 19.39
CA VAL A 733 22.67 -31.86 20.76
C VAL A 733 24.14 -32.25 20.74
N LYS A 734 24.82 -31.93 21.85
CA LYS A 734 26.21 -32.31 22.13
C LYS A 734 26.32 -32.82 23.57
N GLY A 735 27.43 -33.46 23.89
CA GLY A 735 27.76 -33.98 25.21
C GLY A 735 26.84 -35.13 25.65
N TRP A 736 26.72 -35.29 26.95
CA TRP A 736 25.88 -36.30 27.59
C TRP A 736 24.39 -36.00 27.40
N GLN A 737 23.63 -36.98 26.92
CA GLN A 737 22.19 -36.84 26.66
C GLN A 737 21.42 -38.08 27.11
N THR A 738 20.29 -37.88 27.79
CA THR A 738 19.38 -38.95 28.17
C THR A 738 18.14 -38.90 27.28
N ILE A 739 18.03 -39.86 26.37
CA ILE A 739 16.96 -39.92 25.35
C ILE A 739 16.17 -41.20 25.58
N SER A 740 14.87 -41.07 25.88
CA SER A 740 13.98 -42.18 26.20
C SER A 740 14.52 -43.12 27.30
N GLY A 741 15.08 -42.53 28.36
CA GLY A 741 15.60 -43.25 29.53
C GLY A 741 16.95 -43.94 29.33
N LYS A 742 17.64 -43.70 28.21
CA LYS A 742 18.98 -44.23 27.92
C LYS A 742 19.99 -43.11 27.73
N THR A 743 21.21 -43.30 28.22
CA THR A 743 22.27 -42.30 28.16
C THR A 743 23.15 -42.51 26.94
N TYR A 744 23.43 -41.44 26.22
CA TYR A 744 24.29 -41.38 25.03
C TYR A 744 25.30 -40.24 25.20
N TYR A 745 26.37 -40.27 24.43
CA TYR A 745 27.29 -39.15 24.32
C TYR A 745 27.48 -38.74 22.86
N PHE A 746 27.35 -37.44 22.59
CA PHE A 746 27.59 -36.83 21.29
C PHE A 746 28.83 -35.94 21.38
N ASN A 747 29.81 -36.13 20.50
CA ASN A 747 31.01 -35.28 20.51
C ASN A 747 30.72 -33.83 20.06
N ASP A 748 31.74 -32.97 19.98
CA ASP A 748 31.57 -31.56 19.61
C ASP A 748 31.01 -31.33 18.19
N SER A 749 31.14 -32.34 17.32
CA SER A 749 30.56 -32.38 15.97
C SER A 749 29.16 -33.01 15.94
N GLY A 750 28.62 -33.39 17.11
CA GLY A 750 27.30 -34.02 17.25
C GLY A 750 27.25 -35.50 16.89
N HIS A 751 28.40 -36.16 16.71
CA HIS A 751 28.44 -37.58 16.38
C HIS A 751 28.16 -38.39 17.64
N MET A 752 27.18 -39.28 17.59
CA MET A 752 26.94 -40.27 18.62
C MET A 752 28.11 -41.23 18.69
N LEU A 753 28.73 -41.35 19.86
CA LEU A 753 29.84 -42.27 20.06
C LEU A 753 29.35 -43.69 20.32
N THR A 754 30.12 -44.66 19.83
CA THR A 754 29.93 -46.10 20.08
C THR A 754 31.25 -46.72 20.54
N GLY A 755 31.19 -47.91 21.15
CA GLY A 755 32.38 -48.61 21.63
C GLY A 755 33.06 -47.93 22.84
N LYS A 756 34.33 -48.24 23.06
CA LYS A 756 35.12 -47.69 24.16
C LYS A 756 35.64 -46.30 23.82
N GLN A 757 35.39 -45.34 24.70
CA GLN A 757 35.66 -43.92 24.50
C GLN A 757 36.28 -43.32 25.76
N VAL A 758 37.13 -42.30 25.59
CA VAL A 758 37.65 -41.50 26.69
C VAL A 758 37.02 -40.12 26.63
N ILE A 759 36.25 -39.76 27.65
CA ILE A 759 35.51 -38.49 27.72
C ILE A 759 35.88 -37.84 29.05
N ASP A 760 36.36 -36.59 29.01
CA ASP A 760 36.80 -35.84 30.19
C ASP A 760 37.77 -36.61 31.09
N GLY A 761 38.67 -37.38 30.46
CA GLY A 761 39.68 -38.19 31.15
C GLY A 761 39.19 -39.55 31.66
N LYS A 762 37.91 -39.91 31.50
CA LYS A 762 37.32 -41.18 31.97
C LYS A 762 36.97 -42.13 30.83
N ASN A 763 37.13 -43.43 31.07
CA ASN A 763 36.65 -44.45 30.14
C ASN A 763 35.14 -44.65 30.22
N TYR A 764 34.50 -44.70 29.06
CA TYR A 764 33.10 -45.06 28.89
C TYR A 764 32.97 -46.11 27.77
N GLU A 765 32.11 -47.09 27.96
CA GLU A 765 31.79 -48.07 26.92
C GLU A 765 30.33 -47.94 26.49
N PHE A 766 30.13 -47.70 25.19
CA PHE A 766 28.83 -47.58 24.54
C PHE A 766 28.58 -48.79 23.64
N ASN A 767 27.34 -49.28 23.56
CA ASN A 767 27.01 -50.38 22.64
C ASN A 767 26.98 -49.91 21.17
N GLY A 768 26.74 -50.84 20.24
CA GLY A 768 26.62 -50.53 18.81
C GLY A 768 25.47 -49.56 18.45
N SER A 769 24.54 -49.32 19.38
CA SER A 769 23.49 -48.31 19.26
C SER A 769 23.79 -47.03 20.05
N GLY A 770 25.02 -46.87 20.56
CA GLY A 770 25.50 -45.68 21.27
C GLY A 770 25.03 -45.53 22.72
N GLN A 771 24.37 -46.54 23.28
CA GLN A 771 23.87 -46.49 24.66
C GLN A 771 25.01 -46.81 25.61
N LEU A 772 25.16 -45.99 26.67
CA LEU A 772 26.15 -46.19 27.72
C LEU A 772 25.90 -47.52 28.44
N ILE A 773 26.94 -48.36 28.54
CA ILE A 773 26.94 -49.66 29.21
C ILE A 773 27.72 -49.61 30.52
N SER A 774 28.87 -48.91 30.57
CA SER A 774 29.70 -48.79 31.79
C SER A 774 30.64 -47.58 31.76
N ASP A 775 31.01 -47.05 32.93
CA ASP A 775 32.01 -46.00 33.15
C ASP A 775 33.15 -46.49 34.07
N THR A 776 34.38 -46.62 33.56
CA THR A 776 35.47 -47.36 34.25
C THR A 776 36.60 -46.50 34.81
N GLY A 777 36.37 -45.20 35.07
CA GLY A 777 37.31 -44.33 35.78
C GLY A 777 38.50 -43.80 34.95
N ASP A 778 39.26 -42.87 35.54
CA ASP A 778 40.23 -41.98 34.87
C ASP A 778 41.45 -42.70 34.23
N ILE A 779 41.92 -42.21 33.07
CA ILE A 779 43.16 -42.65 32.41
C ILE A 779 44.25 -41.56 32.45
N SER A 780 45.42 -41.95 32.92
CA SER A 780 46.68 -41.21 32.86
C SER A 780 47.25 -41.03 31.43
N SER A 781 47.57 -39.78 31.07
CA SER A 781 48.47 -39.23 30.03
C SER A 781 49.06 -40.17 28.94
N SER A 782 48.72 -39.93 27.68
CA SER A 782 49.42 -40.49 26.49
C SER A 782 49.69 -39.43 25.40
N ASP A 783 50.67 -39.69 24.53
CA ASP A 783 51.11 -38.79 23.45
C ASP A 783 50.01 -38.57 22.39
N MET A 784 49.70 -37.30 22.07
CA MET A 784 48.82 -36.93 20.95
C MET A 784 49.64 -36.51 19.72
N THR A 785 49.29 -37.03 18.54
CA THR A 785 50.01 -36.73 17.28
C THR A 785 49.99 -35.24 16.95
N TYR A 786 51.16 -34.68 16.64
CA TYR A 786 51.37 -33.26 16.34
C TYR A 786 52.63 -33.10 15.48
N ILE A 787 52.45 -32.84 14.18
CA ILE A 787 53.56 -32.83 13.21
C ILE A 787 53.91 -31.38 12.86
N ALA A 788 55.15 -30.98 13.17
CA ALA A 788 55.68 -29.66 12.88
C ALA A 788 57.21 -29.68 12.78
N ALA A 789 57.82 -28.66 12.21
CA ALA A 789 59.26 -28.39 12.39
C ALA A 789 59.43 -27.23 13.37
N GLY A 790 60.48 -27.26 14.19
CA GLY A 790 60.75 -26.23 15.19
C GLY A 790 62.23 -25.93 15.31
N GLU A 791 62.55 -24.77 15.86
CA GLU A 791 63.90 -24.26 16.11
C GLU A 791 64.05 -23.94 17.59
N VAL A 792 65.16 -24.37 18.18
CA VAL A 792 65.44 -24.17 19.61
C VAL A 792 65.68 -22.69 19.90
N ILE A 793 64.92 -22.13 20.85
CA ILE A 793 65.02 -20.73 21.26
C ILE A 793 65.13 -20.59 22.79
N ASN A 794 65.63 -19.43 23.23
CA ASN A 794 65.77 -19.04 24.63
C ASN A 794 66.66 -19.99 25.46
N VAL A 795 67.76 -20.48 24.86
CA VAL A 795 68.73 -21.39 25.49
C VAL A 795 70.14 -20.77 25.44
N GLN A 796 70.79 -20.58 26.59
CA GLN A 796 72.13 -19.97 26.66
C GLN A 796 73.29 -20.99 26.55
N SER A 797 73.07 -22.23 26.98
CA SER A 797 74.04 -23.32 26.87
C SER A 797 73.50 -24.44 25.99
N PHE A 798 72.58 -25.26 26.50
CA PHE A 798 71.92 -26.34 25.75
C PHE A 798 70.55 -26.70 26.34
N LEU A 799 69.68 -27.27 25.52
CA LEU A 799 68.40 -27.87 25.85
C LEU A 799 68.54 -29.39 25.87
N ASN A 800 68.19 -30.03 26.98
CA ASN A 800 68.22 -31.48 27.09
C ASN A 800 67.07 -32.12 26.32
N VAL A 801 67.39 -33.05 25.42
CA VAL A 801 66.46 -34.00 24.83
C VAL A 801 66.33 -35.19 25.77
N ARG A 802 65.11 -35.56 26.14
CA ARG A 802 64.83 -36.56 27.19
C ARG A 802 64.09 -37.80 26.68
N LYS A 803 64.18 -38.92 27.42
CA LYS A 803 63.47 -40.17 27.08
C LYS A 803 61.93 -40.09 27.15
N GLY A 804 61.38 -39.16 27.95
CA GLY A 804 59.94 -39.03 28.19
C GLY A 804 59.52 -37.59 28.52
N PRO A 805 58.21 -37.30 28.57
CA PRO A 805 57.65 -35.96 28.69
C PRO A 805 57.71 -35.42 30.14
N GLY A 806 58.92 -35.15 30.63
CA GLY A 806 59.16 -34.65 31.98
C GLY A 806 60.64 -34.41 32.29
N THR A 807 60.95 -33.54 33.24
CA THR A 807 62.34 -33.25 33.67
C THR A 807 63.00 -34.37 34.46
N ASN A 808 62.21 -35.32 34.97
CA ASN A 808 62.63 -36.51 35.69
C ASN A 808 63.14 -37.65 34.78
N TYR A 809 62.94 -37.56 33.47
CA TYR A 809 63.46 -38.56 32.52
C TYR A 809 64.91 -38.25 32.14
N ASP A 810 65.72 -39.31 31.96
CA ASP A 810 67.11 -39.20 31.54
C ASP A 810 67.28 -38.36 30.28
N SER A 811 68.32 -37.52 30.25
CA SER A 811 68.76 -36.84 29.03
C SER A 811 69.47 -37.84 28.12
N ILE A 812 69.06 -37.86 26.85
CA ILE A 812 69.61 -38.70 25.77
C ILE A 812 70.34 -37.89 24.71
N GLY A 813 70.49 -36.59 24.95
CA GLY A 813 71.16 -35.69 24.04
C GLY A 813 70.85 -34.24 24.37
N GLN A 814 71.48 -33.37 23.61
CA GLN A 814 71.43 -31.93 23.78
C GLN A 814 71.20 -31.26 22.43
N LEU A 815 70.47 -30.15 22.46
CA LEU A 815 70.26 -29.23 21.35
C LEU A 815 70.69 -27.84 21.78
N HIS A 816 71.19 -27.02 20.87
CA HIS A 816 71.68 -25.68 21.12
C HIS A 816 70.74 -24.65 20.49
N GLN A 817 70.86 -23.39 20.92
CA GLN A 817 70.11 -22.28 20.34
C GLN A 817 70.23 -22.27 18.80
N GLY A 818 69.10 -22.28 18.12
CA GLY A 818 69.00 -22.30 16.66
C GLY A 818 68.95 -23.71 16.03
N ASP A 819 69.09 -24.80 16.80
CA ASP A 819 68.97 -26.15 16.27
C ASP A 819 67.56 -26.44 15.77
N LYS A 820 67.42 -27.06 14.59
CA LYS A 820 66.14 -27.42 14.00
C LYS A 820 65.75 -28.87 14.32
N VAL A 821 64.47 -29.09 14.62
CA VAL A 821 63.90 -30.38 15.02
C VAL A 821 62.57 -30.66 14.33
N SER A 822 62.29 -31.93 14.04
CA SER A 822 60.98 -32.38 13.56
C SER A 822 60.15 -32.93 14.72
N ILE A 823 59.05 -32.28 15.04
CA ILE A 823 58.07 -32.69 16.07
C ILE A 823 57.07 -33.65 15.44
N VAL A 824 56.73 -34.71 16.16
CA VAL A 824 55.81 -35.78 15.70
C VAL A 824 54.62 -36.00 16.63
N ALA A 825 54.71 -35.58 17.90
CA ALA A 825 53.62 -35.66 18.88
C ALA A 825 53.82 -34.65 20.02
N LYS A 826 52.77 -34.40 20.81
CA LYS A 826 52.79 -33.60 22.04
C LYS A 826 52.14 -34.37 23.19
N ASN A 827 52.71 -34.27 24.38
CA ASN A 827 52.18 -34.85 25.61
C ASN A 827 52.32 -33.83 26.74
N GLY A 828 51.19 -33.22 27.13
CA GLY A 828 51.20 -32.03 27.97
C GLY A 828 52.05 -30.92 27.33
N GLU A 829 52.96 -30.31 28.07
CA GLU A 829 53.84 -29.23 27.58
C GLU A 829 55.11 -29.72 26.87
N TRP A 830 55.21 -31.03 26.60
CA TRP A 830 56.39 -31.65 25.99
C TRP A 830 56.13 -32.06 24.54
N TYR A 831 57.04 -31.69 23.65
CA TYR A 831 57.08 -32.11 22.26
C TYR A 831 57.94 -33.35 22.10
N LYS A 832 57.40 -34.38 21.45
CA LYS A 832 58.14 -35.54 20.96
C LYS A 832 58.74 -35.19 19.62
N ILE A 833 60.06 -35.23 19.52
CA ILE A 833 60.83 -34.93 18.33
C ILE A 833 61.53 -36.18 17.80
N LYS A 834 61.80 -36.19 16.50
CA LYS A 834 62.73 -37.15 15.90
C LYS A 834 64.15 -36.73 16.27
N TYR A 835 64.91 -37.62 16.90
CA TYR A 835 66.25 -37.33 17.41
C TYR A 835 67.15 -38.57 17.30
N GLY A 836 68.28 -38.43 16.60
CA GLY A 836 69.13 -39.57 16.23
C GLY A 836 68.37 -40.60 15.38
N SER A 837 68.48 -41.89 15.74
CA SER A 837 67.75 -42.99 15.10
C SER A 837 66.34 -43.24 15.67
N GLY A 838 65.90 -42.45 16.66
CA GLY A 838 64.65 -42.66 17.38
C GLY A 838 63.92 -41.36 17.69
N TYR A 839 63.35 -41.28 18.89
CA TYR A 839 62.59 -40.11 19.35
C TYR A 839 63.07 -39.66 20.73
N GLY A 840 62.93 -38.37 21.00
CA GLY A 840 63.16 -37.77 22.30
C GLY A 840 62.13 -36.68 22.58
N TYR A 841 62.09 -36.18 23.81
CA TYR A 841 61.15 -35.16 24.24
C TYR A 841 61.88 -33.90 24.67
N ILE A 842 61.32 -32.76 24.31
CA ILE A 842 61.80 -31.43 24.67
C ILE A 842 60.62 -30.57 25.12
N HIS A 843 60.87 -29.63 26.01
CA HIS A 843 59.81 -28.79 26.54
C HIS A 843 59.45 -27.68 25.54
N SER A 844 58.15 -27.43 25.37
CA SER A 844 57.62 -26.52 24.34
C SER A 844 58.11 -25.08 24.45
N ASN A 845 58.34 -24.55 25.65
CA ASN A 845 58.84 -23.19 25.89
C ASN A 845 60.20 -22.86 25.23
N PHE A 846 60.96 -23.87 24.81
CA PHE A 846 62.27 -23.68 24.18
C PHE A 846 62.25 -23.92 22.67
N ILE A 847 61.06 -23.94 22.05
CA ILE A 847 60.91 -24.22 20.62
C ILE A 847 60.02 -23.18 19.96
N ASN A 848 60.54 -22.55 18.91
CA ASN A 848 59.78 -21.76 17.96
C ASN A 848 59.43 -22.64 16.75
N ILE A 849 58.19 -22.64 16.28
CA ILE A 849 57.79 -23.47 15.13
C ILE A 849 58.24 -22.80 13.82
N VAL A 850 58.87 -23.56 12.91
CA VAL A 850 59.44 -23.07 11.63
C VAL A 850 58.86 -23.86 10.46
N LEU A 851 58.50 -23.18 9.36
CA LEU A 851 57.97 -23.80 8.14
C LEU A 851 59.09 -24.51 7.34
N ASP A 852 58.84 -25.74 6.86
CA ASP A 852 59.80 -26.59 6.11
C ASP A 852 59.43 -26.66 4.61
N GLU A 853 60.36 -26.29 3.73
CA GLU A 853 60.18 -26.17 2.27
C GLU A 853 60.12 -27.52 1.52
N ASP A 854 60.65 -28.62 2.06
CA ASP A 854 60.75 -29.89 1.34
C ASP A 854 59.44 -30.70 1.37
N ILE A 855 58.59 -30.46 2.37
CA ILE A 855 57.24 -31.04 2.45
C ILE A 855 56.34 -30.45 1.36
N ASN A 856 56.49 -29.16 1.04
CA ASN A 856 55.72 -28.50 -0.01
C ASN A 856 56.06 -29.02 -1.41
N LYS A 857 57.33 -29.39 -1.68
CA LYS A 857 57.75 -30.01 -2.96
C LYS A 857 57.13 -31.38 -3.20
N LYS A 858 56.88 -32.19 -2.16
CA LYS A 858 56.22 -33.50 -2.30
C LYS A 858 54.72 -33.39 -2.55
N ILE A 859 54.07 -32.38 -1.97
CA ILE A 859 52.64 -32.10 -2.20
C ILE A 859 52.39 -31.65 -3.64
N LEU A 860 53.29 -30.86 -4.23
CA LEU A 860 53.17 -30.37 -5.62
C LEU A 860 53.36 -31.45 -6.69
N LYS A 861 54.11 -32.53 -6.43
CA LYS A 861 54.36 -33.59 -7.42
C LYS A 861 53.16 -34.55 -7.59
N PHE A 862 52.27 -34.62 -6.61
CA PHE A 862 51.05 -35.45 -6.70
C PHE A 862 49.93 -34.78 -7.51
N ALA A 863 49.99 -33.45 -7.66
CA ALA A 863 49.02 -32.66 -8.44
C ALA A 863 49.26 -32.72 -9.96
N GLY A 864 50.43 -33.18 -10.40
CA GLY A 864 50.82 -33.19 -11.82
C GLY A 864 50.37 -34.39 -12.65
N ASN A 865 49.53 -35.29 -12.12
CA ASN A 865 49.15 -36.53 -12.83
C ASN A 865 47.63 -36.74 -12.97
N THR A 866 46.85 -35.66 -13.00
CA THR A 866 45.40 -35.72 -13.24
C THR A 866 44.99 -34.83 -14.42
N GLY A 867 45.32 -35.29 -15.63
CA GLY A 867 44.41 -35.28 -16.79
C GLY A 867 43.90 -33.97 -17.40
N PHE A 868 44.47 -32.79 -17.11
CA PHE A 868 43.94 -31.52 -17.65
C PHE A 868 44.80 -30.83 -18.72
N PHE A 869 45.94 -31.42 -19.12
CA PHE A 869 46.81 -30.82 -20.15
C PHE A 869 47.22 -31.87 -21.17
N GLU A 870 46.39 -32.10 -22.19
CA GLU A 870 46.81 -32.91 -23.33
C GLU A 870 47.33 -32.10 -24.53
N ASN A 871 47.34 -30.75 -24.53
CA ASN A 871 47.80 -30.00 -25.71
C ASN A 871 48.52 -28.65 -25.46
N MET A 872 49.24 -28.46 -24.36
CA MET A 872 50.11 -27.27 -24.22
C MET A 872 51.46 -27.59 -23.57
N ASN A 873 52.55 -27.27 -24.27
CA ASN A 873 53.90 -27.25 -23.74
C ASN A 873 54.19 -25.86 -23.12
N LEU A 874 54.68 -25.83 -21.88
CA LEU A 874 55.19 -24.63 -21.21
C LEU A 874 56.57 -24.93 -20.60
N GLU A 875 57.57 -24.12 -20.93
CA GLU A 875 58.91 -24.11 -20.31
C GLU A 875 59.06 -22.89 -19.40
N PHE A 876 59.85 -23.01 -18.32
CA PHE A 876 60.05 -21.95 -17.31
C PHE A 876 61.56 -21.65 -17.11
N GLU A 877 61.95 -20.38 -17.05
CA GLU A 877 63.29 -19.92 -16.62
C GLU A 877 63.18 -18.87 -15.50
N PHE A 878 64.12 -18.89 -14.54
CA PHE A 878 64.13 -18.01 -13.35
C PHE A 878 65.42 -17.18 -13.26
N PHE A 879 65.31 -15.87 -12.96
CA PHE A 879 66.46 -14.99 -12.70
C PHE A 879 66.56 -14.57 -11.22
N ASN A 880 67.75 -14.80 -10.63
CA ASN A 880 68.12 -14.55 -9.24
C ASN A 880 68.58 -13.10 -8.99
N LYS A 881 68.23 -12.49 -7.82
CA LYS A 881 69.19 -11.64 -7.07
C LYS A 881 68.83 -11.38 -5.60
N ARG A 882 69.86 -11.54 -4.73
CA ARG A 882 69.91 -11.39 -3.26
C ARG A 882 70.47 -10.03 -2.84
N ILE A 883 69.91 -9.31 -1.84
CA ILE A 883 70.69 -8.52 -0.84
C ILE A 883 69.87 -8.24 0.48
N PRO A 884 70.48 -7.81 1.61
CA PRO A 884 70.32 -8.43 2.94
C PRO A 884 69.74 -7.50 4.03
N LEU A 885 69.26 -8.09 5.13
CA LEU A 885 68.64 -7.38 6.26
C LEU A 885 69.61 -7.15 7.42
N GLY A 886 69.70 -5.90 7.88
CA GLY A 886 70.26 -5.52 9.18
C GLY A 886 69.22 -4.78 10.02
N ALA A 887 68.89 -5.37 11.17
CA ALA A 887 68.19 -4.82 12.35
C ALA A 887 66.63 -4.82 12.42
N ILE A 888 66.13 -5.95 12.94
CA ILE A 888 65.06 -6.13 13.97
C ILE A 888 63.58 -5.94 13.58
N SER A 889 62.91 -7.05 13.25
CA SER A 889 61.85 -7.73 14.04
C SER A 889 60.86 -8.50 13.13
N PHE A 890 60.90 -9.84 13.22
CA PHE A 890 59.96 -10.91 12.76
C PHE A 890 58.77 -10.49 11.87
N SER A 891 58.53 -11.02 10.66
CA SER A 891 58.84 -12.32 10.03
C SER A 891 58.56 -12.25 8.49
N PRO A 892 58.93 -13.26 7.67
CA PRO A 892 59.67 -13.11 6.41
C PRO A 892 58.83 -12.83 5.15
N LEU A 893 59.40 -12.06 4.21
CA LEU A 893 58.97 -12.02 2.81
C LEU A 893 59.31 -13.34 2.12
N ILE A 894 58.31 -13.96 1.47
CA ILE A 894 58.53 -14.90 0.35
C ILE A 894 58.15 -14.15 -0.91
N THR A 895 59.12 -13.88 -1.78
CA THR A 895 58.88 -13.32 -3.11
C THR A 895 58.82 -14.48 -4.10
N VAL A 896 57.66 -14.71 -4.73
CA VAL A 896 57.55 -15.57 -5.91
C VAL A 896 57.28 -14.67 -7.10
N GLU A 897 58.28 -14.45 -7.94
CA GLU A 897 58.09 -13.83 -9.25
C GLU A 897 57.86 -14.94 -10.28
N ALA A 898 56.69 -14.90 -10.92
CA ALA A 898 56.42 -15.69 -12.12
C ALA A 898 55.87 -14.73 -13.17
N GLU A 899 56.61 -14.57 -14.28
CA GLU A 899 56.17 -13.79 -15.43
C GLU A 899 55.53 -14.77 -16.43
N ILE A 900 54.24 -14.59 -16.73
CA ILE A 900 53.53 -15.37 -17.75
C ILE A 900 53.16 -14.41 -18.88
N SER A 901 53.78 -14.57 -20.04
CA SER A 901 53.45 -13.79 -21.24
C SER A 901 52.56 -14.60 -22.18
N LEU A 902 51.38 -14.07 -22.51
CA LEU A 902 50.44 -14.64 -23.47
C LEU A 902 50.44 -13.77 -24.74
N ASN A 903 50.86 -14.32 -25.88
CA ASN A 903 50.77 -13.66 -27.18
C ASN A 903 49.68 -14.34 -28.02
N MET A 904 48.65 -13.59 -28.44
CA MET A 904 47.58 -14.10 -29.30
C MET A 904 47.46 -13.24 -30.57
N LYS A 905 47.47 -13.88 -31.74
CA LYS A 905 47.22 -13.25 -33.05
C LYS A 905 45.95 -13.86 -33.66
N LEU A 906 45.02 -13.04 -34.16
CA LEU A 906 43.76 -13.52 -34.74
C LEU A 906 43.60 -13.07 -36.19
N ASP A 907 43.31 -14.01 -37.08
CA ASP A 907 43.00 -13.78 -38.49
C ASP A 907 41.51 -13.48 -38.74
N ASN A 908 41.26 -12.72 -39.81
CA ASN A 908 40.00 -12.10 -40.19
C ASN A 908 38.75 -12.99 -40.08
N GLY A 909 37.79 -12.54 -39.27
CA GLY A 909 36.36 -12.92 -39.37
C GLY A 909 35.81 -13.85 -38.29
N SER A 910 36.63 -14.39 -37.40
CA SER A 910 36.16 -15.29 -36.33
C SER A 910 35.87 -14.52 -35.03
N LYS A 911 34.62 -14.61 -34.54
CA LYS A 911 34.31 -14.30 -33.13
C LYS A 911 34.80 -15.45 -32.26
N ILE A 912 35.62 -15.15 -31.25
CA ILE A 912 35.85 -16.07 -30.13
C ILE A 912 34.87 -15.67 -29.02
N ASN A 913 34.00 -16.59 -28.64
CA ASN A 913 33.33 -16.55 -27.34
C ASN A 913 34.28 -17.22 -26.34
N LEU A 914 34.88 -16.44 -25.45
CA LEU A 914 35.50 -16.99 -24.24
C LEU A 914 34.40 -17.17 -23.21
N THR A 915 33.81 -18.36 -23.19
CA THR A 915 32.98 -18.79 -22.06
C THR A 915 33.92 -19.41 -21.04
N LEU A 916 34.26 -18.67 -19.97
CA LEU A 916 34.85 -19.26 -18.78
C LEU A 916 33.70 -19.85 -17.95
N THR A 917 33.54 -21.17 -17.99
CA THR A 917 32.58 -21.88 -17.15
C THR A 917 33.07 -21.88 -15.68
N PRO A 918 32.27 -21.41 -14.71
CA PRO A 918 32.70 -21.20 -13.31
C PRO A 918 33.12 -22.44 -12.52
N ASP A 919 32.87 -23.65 -13.03
CA ASP A 919 32.92 -24.87 -12.22
C ASP A 919 34.33 -25.49 -12.12
N GLU A 920 35.23 -25.27 -13.09
CA GLU A 920 36.56 -25.93 -13.09
C GLU A 920 37.63 -25.13 -12.33
N LEU A 921 37.54 -23.79 -12.31
CA LEU A 921 38.51 -22.92 -11.61
C LEU A 921 38.29 -22.84 -10.09
N THR A 922 37.11 -23.25 -9.58
CA THR A 922 36.79 -23.09 -8.16
C THR A 922 37.15 -24.30 -7.30
N ALA A 923 37.11 -25.53 -7.83
CA ALA A 923 37.41 -26.73 -7.02
C ALA A 923 38.90 -26.83 -6.64
N GLU A 924 39.79 -26.54 -7.59
CA GLU A 924 41.24 -26.64 -7.36
C GLU A 924 41.78 -25.43 -6.54
N PHE A 925 41.17 -24.26 -6.71
CA PHE A 925 41.57 -23.02 -6.04
C PHE A 925 41.02 -22.93 -4.60
N LEU A 926 39.78 -23.39 -4.33
CA LEU A 926 39.25 -23.50 -2.96
C LEU A 926 39.88 -24.65 -2.16
N GLY A 927 40.29 -25.74 -2.81
CA GLY A 927 40.98 -26.86 -2.15
C GLY A 927 42.32 -26.45 -1.50
N LYS A 928 43.03 -25.49 -2.09
CA LYS A 928 44.33 -25.00 -1.60
C LYS A 928 44.19 -23.95 -0.48
N PHE A 929 43.07 -23.23 -0.40
CA PHE A 929 42.80 -22.22 0.65
C PHE A 929 42.34 -22.85 1.98
N ASN A 930 41.58 -23.95 1.93
CA ASN A 930 41.13 -24.67 3.11
C ASN A 930 42.26 -25.40 3.86
N ALA A 931 43.39 -25.67 3.20
CA ALA A 931 44.55 -26.33 3.80
C ALA A 931 45.38 -25.43 4.75
N LEU A 932 45.11 -24.11 4.77
CA LEU A 932 45.79 -23.13 5.64
C LEU A 932 44.96 -22.73 6.88
N GLY A 933 43.81 -23.37 7.13
CA GLY A 933 43.06 -23.22 8.38
C GLY A 933 42.37 -21.87 8.61
N VAL A 934 42.22 -21.03 7.59
CA VAL A 934 41.48 -19.76 7.68
C VAL A 934 40.03 -19.97 7.27
N THR A 935 39.11 -20.01 8.23
CA THR A 935 37.66 -19.97 7.97
C THR A 935 37.20 -18.52 7.82
N SER A 936 37.11 -18.03 6.59
CA SER A 936 36.41 -16.77 6.30
C SER A 936 35.53 -16.92 5.07
N SER A 937 34.26 -16.55 5.23
CA SER A 937 33.28 -16.36 4.18
C SER A 937 33.73 -15.25 3.22
N ILE A 938 34.33 -15.62 2.09
CA ILE A 938 34.43 -14.74 0.93
C ILE A 938 33.18 -15.00 0.07
N ASP A 939 32.30 -14.00 -0.06
CA ASP A 939 31.12 -14.07 -0.92
C ASP A 939 31.57 -14.14 -2.38
N LYS A 940 31.29 -15.28 -3.03
CA LYS A 940 31.59 -15.57 -4.44
C LYS A 940 31.14 -14.46 -5.41
N ARG A 941 30.17 -13.61 -5.05
CA ARG A 941 29.59 -12.61 -5.95
C ARG A 941 30.39 -11.30 -6.10
N HIS A 942 31.27 -10.96 -5.17
CA HIS A 942 32.06 -9.72 -5.26
C HIS A 942 33.26 -9.85 -6.21
N LEU A 943 33.85 -11.04 -6.36
CA LEU A 943 34.93 -11.27 -7.33
C LEU A 943 34.39 -11.44 -8.76
N THR A 944 33.23 -12.07 -8.95
CA THR A 944 32.62 -12.21 -10.28
C THR A 944 32.24 -10.86 -10.90
N SER A 945 31.75 -9.90 -10.10
CA SER A 945 31.35 -8.58 -10.65
C SER A 945 32.51 -7.64 -10.99
N VAL A 946 33.68 -7.85 -10.39
CA VAL A 946 34.91 -7.11 -10.74
C VAL A 946 35.50 -7.62 -12.05
N PHE A 947 35.44 -8.92 -12.33
CA PHE A 947 35.99 -9.51 -13.56
C PHE A 947 35.00 -9.59 -14.74
N GLU A 948 33.68 -9.61 -14.53
CA GLU A 948 32.69 -9.51 -15.62
C GLU A 948 32.55 -8.09 -16.20
N LYS A 949 33.04 -7.04 -15.50
CA LYS A 949 32.85 -5.63 -15.89
C LYS A 949 34.01 -4.97 -16.63
N LEU A 950 35.00 -5.74 -17.07
CA LEU A 950 35.98 -5.31 -18.07
C LEU A 950 35.60 -5.89 -19.44
N THR A 951 34.43 -5.50 -19.94
CA THR A 951 34.12 -5.68 -21.38
C THR A 951 34.50 -4.39 -22.09
N LEU A 952 35.73 -4.32 -22.61
CA LEU A 952 36.14 -3.28 -23.54
C LEU A 952 35.48 -3.57 -24.90
N SER A 953 34.61 -2.67 -25.35
CA SER A 953 34.09 -2.71 -26.71
C SER A 953 35.22 -2.38 -27.69
N ARG A 954 35.56 -3.35 -28.56
CA ARG A 954 36.53 -3.24 -29.67
C ARG A 954 37.83 -2.53 -29.29
N ASN A 955 38.88 -3.30 -28.99
CA ASN A 955 40.24 -3.12 -29.53
C ASN A 955 41.18 -4.20 -28.99
N VAL A 956 42.29 -4.40 -29.70
CA VAL A 956 43.33 -5.40 -29.40
C VAL A 956 43.95 -5.09 -28.04
N ILE A 957 43.90 -6.05 -27.11
CA ILE A 957 44.61 -5.99 -25.83
C ILE A 957 45.93 -6.72 -26.05
N ASP A 958 47.05 -6.02 -25.90
CA ASP A 958 48.39 -6.63 -25.92
C ASP A 958 49.03 -6.50 -24.52
N GLY A 959 49.58 -7.60 -24.00
CA GLY A 959 50.45 -7.61 -22.82
C GLY A 959 49.82 -7.25 -21.46
N PHE A 960 48.86 -8.03 -20.96
CA PHE A 960 48.43 -7.96 -19.54
C PHE A 960 49.50 -8.56 -18.61
N ARG A 961 49.93 -7.81 -17.58
CA ARG A 961 50.88 -8.28 -16.55
C ARG A 961 50.30 -8.06 -15.16
N TYR A 962 50.60 -8.95 -14.22
CA TYR A 962 50.28 -8.75 -12.81
C TYR A 962 51.40 -9.24 -11.89
N GLN A 963 51.55 -8.60 -10.73
CA GLN A 963 52.55 -8.91 -9.71
C GLN A 963 51.89 -8.91 -8.33
N VAL A 964 52.19 -9.90 -7.49
CA VAL A 964 51.66 -10.02 -6.12
C VAL A 964 52.82 -10.07 -5.13
N ILE A 965 52.82 -9.19 -4.12
CA ILE A 965 53.88 -9.06 -3.12
C ILE A 965 53.25 -9.11 -1.71
N LEU A 966 53.67 -10.06 -0.88
CA LEU A 966 53.23 -10.14 0.52
C LEU A 966 54.09 -9.22 1.40
N GLY A 967 53.44 -8.31 2.12
CA GLY A 967 54.05 -7.31 3.00
C GLY A 967 53.84 -7.58 4.50
N PRO A 968 54.44 -6.74 5.38
CA PRO A 968 54.39 -6.93 6.84
C PRO A 968 52.98 -6.90 7.42
N ALA A 969 52.77 -7.58 8.56
CA ALA A 969 51.48 -7.69 9.27
C ALA A 969 50.35 -8.35 8.44
N GLY A 970 50.70 -9.26 7.52
CA GLY A 970 49.74 -9.97 6.68
C GLY A 970 49.21 -9.12 5.52
N THR A 971 49.93 -8.06 5.16
CA THR A 971 49.49 -7.19 4.07
C THR A 971 49.73 -7.85 2.72
N ILE A 972 48.79 -7.68 1.77
CA ILE A 972 48.91 -8.24 0.42
C ILE A 972 48.94 -7.08 -0.55
N ASN A 973 50.04 -6.92 -1.27
CA ASN A 973 50.17 -5.95 -2.34
C ASN A 973 49.94 -6.62 -3.69
N VAL A 974 49.14 -6.01 -4.56
CA VAL A 974 48.86 -6.52 -5.90
C VAL A 974 48.98 -5.37 -6.90
N THR A 975 49.78 -5.59 -7.95
CA THR A 975 49.96 -4.66 -9.06
C THR A 975 49.41 -5.29 -10.33
N PHE A 976 48.64 -4.54 -11.09
CA PHE A 976 48.17 -4.90 -12.43
C PHE A 976 48.68 -3.88 -13.42
N GLU A 977 49.12 -4.32 -14.58
CA GLU A 977 49.57 -3.47 -15.67
C GLU A 977 48.89 -3.93 -16.96
N SER A 978 48.39 -2.97 -17.73
CA SER A 978 47.84 -3.23 -19.05
C SER A 978 48.09 -2.04 -19.97
N THR A 979 48.29 -2.33 -21.26
CA THR A 979 48.32 -1.32 -22.31
C THR A 979 47.22 -1.65 -23.31
N PHE A 980 46.44 -0.67 -23.73
CA PHE A 980 45.44 -0.90 -24.78
C PHE A 980 45.39 0.28 -25.76
N GLU A 981 45.18 -0.02 -27.04
CA GLU A 981 45.01 1.00 -28.07
C GLU A 981 43.57 1.46 -28.17
N TYR A 982 43.35 2.77 -28.16
CA TYR A 982 42.07 3.42 -28.35
C TYR A 982 42.01 4.07 -29.74
N ASP A 983 40.98 3.74 -30.52
CA ASP A 983 40.74 4.32 -31.85
C ASP A 983 39.56 5.28 -31.75
N PHE A 984 39.80 6.57 -32.00
CA PHE A 984 38.80 7.63 -31.81
C PHE A 984 37.76 7.70 -32.95
N GLY A 985 37.74 6.71 -33.85
CA GLY A 985 36.74 6.58 -34.92
C GLY A 985 37.03 7.45 -36.15
N ASN A 986 38.20 8.09 -36.18
CA ASN A 986 38.74 8.91 -37.26
C ASN A 986 40.04 8.33 -37.87
N GLY A 987 40.44 7.12 -37.45
CA GLY A 987 41.62 6.41 -37.97
C GLY A 987 42.93 6.70 -37.22
N ASN A 988 42.90 7.55 -36.18
CA ASN A 988 44.00 7.73 -35.25
C ASN A 988 43.84 6.79 -34.05
N LYS A 989 44.90 6.02 -33.77
CA LYS A 989 44.98 5.11 -32.63
C LYS A 989 46.03 5.60 -31.64
N GLU A 990 45.69 5.63 -30.36
CA GLU A 990 46.61 5.97 -29.27
C GLU A 990 46.67 4.85 -28.24
N SER A 991 47.88 4.52 -27.76
CA SER A 991 48.09 3.50 -26.74
C SER A 991 48.00 4.10 -25.35
N ILE A 992 47.11 3.57 -24.51
CA ILE A 992 46.92 3.99 -23.12
C ILE A 992 47.50 2.92 -22.20
N TYR A 993 48.48 3.32 -21.37
CA TYR A 993 49.06 2.47 -20.34
C TYR A 993 48.36 2.71 -19.00
N GLN A 994 48.02 1.63 -18.31
CA GLN A 994 47.40 1.68 -16.99
C GLN A 994 48.12 0.72 -16.03
N ARG A 995 48.50 1.24 -14.87
CA ARG A 995 48.99 0.48 -13.71
C ARG A 995 48.08 0.70 -12.50
N LEU A 996 47.64 -0.39 -11.89
CA LEU A 996 46.73 -0.41 -10.73
C LEU A 996 47.40 -1.12 -9.56
N TYR A 997 47.49 -0.46 -8.40
CA TYR A 997 48.13 -1.01 -7.21
C TYR A 997 47.14 -1.13 -6.03
N PHE A 998 47.22 -2.23 -5.27
CA PHE A 998 46.34 -2.53 -4.15
C PHE A 998 47.15 -3.00 -2.95
N THR A 999 46.82 -2.53 -1.74
CA THR A 999 47.40 -3.04 -0.48
C THR A 999 46.29 -3.45 0.50
N ILE A 1000 46.24 -4.73 0.85
CA ILE A 1000 45.26 -5.31 1.77
C ILE A 1000 45.86 -5.34 3.17
N HIS A 1001 45.19 -4.82 4.22
CA HIS A 1001 45.63 -4.93 5.62
C HIS A 1001 44.64 -5.75 6.47
N PRO A 1002 45.05 -6.86 7.11
CA PRO A 1002 44.19 -7.60 8.02
C PRO A 1002 44.23 -7.02 9.45
N HIS A 1003 43.06 -6.83 10.09
CA HIS A 1003 42.94 -6.37 11.50
C HIS A 1003 42.65 -7.52 12.47
N LEU A 1004 43.16 -7.41 13.70
CA LEU A 1004 43.05 -8.40 14.79
C LEU A 1004 41.79 -8.27 15.68
N ASN A 1005 40.77 -7.49 15.28
CA ASN A 1005 39.49 -7.38 16.00
C ASN A 1005 38.29 -7.64 15.06
N PRO A 1006 37.46 -8.69 15.27
CA PRO A 1006 36.45 -9.13 14.32
C PRO A 1006 35.15 -8.30 14.30
N ASN A 1007 34.99 -7.30 15.17
CA ASN A 1007 33.79 -6.46 15.25
C ASN A 1007 33.92 -5.06 14.62
N LEU A 1008 35.01 -4.79 13.90
CA LEU A 1008 35.15 -3.62 13.03
C LEU A 1008 35.38 -4.10 11.59
N PRO A 1009 34.73 -3.53 10.57
CA PRO A 1009 35.00 -3.92 9.19
C PRO A 1009 36.44 -3.58 8.80
N SER A 1010 37.15 -4.55 8.21
CA SER A 1010 38.47 -4.35 7.61
C SER A 1010 38.41 -3.28 6.52
N VAL A 1011 39.31 -2.31 6.56
CA VAL A 1011 39.41 -1.24 5.54
C VAL A 1011 40.30 -1.72 4.39
N VAL A 1012 39.76 -1.76 3.17
CA VAL A 1012 40.56 -1.88 1.93
C VAL A 1012 41.09 -0.49 1.58
N ARG A 1013 42.42 -0.32 1.51
CA ARG A 1013 43.03 0.91 0.97
C ARG A 1013 43.41 0.67 -0.49
N ILE A 1014 42.87 1.49 -1.39
CA ILE A 1014 43.35 1.58 -2.79
C ILE A 1014 44.44 2.64 -2.77
N ALA A 1015 45.65 2.29 -3.19
CA ALA A 1015 46.77 3.22 -3.28
C ALA A 1015 47.31 3.17 -4.70
N ASP A 1016 47.19 4.30 -5.39
CA ASP A 1016 47.72 4.64 -6.72
C ASP A 1016 47.06 4.08 -7.99
N ILE A 1017 46.69 5.04 -8.84
CA ILE A 1017 46.35 4.88 -10.26
C ILE A 1017 47.30 5.83 -10.99
N ASP A 1018 48.35 5.28 -11.63
CA ASP A 1018 49.21 6.04 -12.53
C ASP A 1018 48.63 5.96 -13.95
N ILE A 1019 48.34 7.11 -14.53
CA ILE A 1019 47.91 7.28 -15.93
C ILE A 1019 48.90 8.23 -16.58
N GLU A 1020 49.78 7.71 -17.43
CA GLU A 1020 50.64 8.52 -18.30
C GLU A 1020 49.91 8.74 -19.63
N THR A 1021 49.45 9.97 -19.88
CA THR A 1021 48.94 10.41 -21.19
C THR A 1021 49.38 11.84 -21.46
N ASP A 1022 49.75 12.15 -22.70
CA ASP A 1022 50.18 13.48 -23.13
C ASP A 1022 49.04 14.50 -23.31
N GLU A 1023 47.79 14.12 -23.00
CA GLU A 1023 46.61 14.99 -23.07
C GLU A 1023 45.86 15.11 -21.74
N THR A 1024 45.05 16.16 -21.66
CA THR A 1024 44.29 16.55 -20.48
C THR A 1024 43.17 15.54 -20.16
N VAL A 1025 43.36 14.66 -19.17
CA VAL A 1025 42.31 13.72 -18.74
C VAL A 1025 41.32 14.39 -17.78
N LYS A 1026 40.03 14.31 -18.12
CA LYS A 1026 38.92 14.80 -17.31
C LYS A 1026 38.19 13.60 -16.68
N ILE A 1027 38.28 13.45 -15.35
CA ILE A 1027 37.54 12.40 -14.63
C ILE A 1027 36.19 12.97 -14.17
N GLU A 1028 35.11 12.58 -14.85
CA GLU A 1028 33.74 13.03 -14.57
C GLU A 1028 32.85 11.91 -13.98
N ASP A 1029 33.43 11.01 -13.16
CA ASP A 1029 32.64 9.98 -12.47
C ASP A 1029 32.06 10.51 -11.14
N LYS A 1030 30.73 10.66 -11.12
CA LYS A 1030 29.96 11.15 -9.96
C LYS A 1030 30.04 10.24 -8.72
N ASN A 1031 30.33 8.95 -8.86
CA ASN A 1031 30.40 8.02 -7.73
C ASN A 1031 31.73 8.12 -6.97
N ILE A 1032 32.84 8.36 -7.68
CA ILE A 1032 34.16 8.63 -7.09
C ILE A 1032 34.11 9.95 -6.30
N MET A 1033 33.50 10.99 -6.88
CA MET A 1033 33.31 12.28 -6.23
C MET A 1033 32.38 12.21 -5.00
N GLN A 1034 31.37 11.33 -5.01
CA GLN A 1034 30.49 11.08 -3.86
C GLN A 1034 31.19 10.34 -2.70
N LEU A 1035 32.18 9.48 -2.97
CA LEU A 1035 32.95 8.79 -1.92
C LEU A 1035 33.94 9.73 -1.22
N ILE A 1036 34.47 10.72 -1.96
CA ILE A 1036 35.32 11.81 -1.44
C ILE A 1036 34.51 12.75 -0.53
N HIS A 1037 33.31 13.17 -0.96
CA HIS A 1037 32.45 14.06 -0.17
C HIS A 1037 31.85 13.41 1.10
N LYS A 1038 31.86 12.07 1.20
CA LYS A 1038 31.35 11.32 2.35
C LYS A 1038 32.44 10.93 3.38
N GLY A 1039 33.71 11.30 3.16
CA GLY A 1039 34.81 11.00 4.08
C GLY A 1039 35.19 9.52 4.19
N ILE A 1040 34.72 8.68 3.27
CA ILE A 1040 35.00 7.22 3.21
C ILE A 1040 36.31 6.96 2.44
N VAL A 1041 36.77 7.91 1.62
CA VAL A 1041 38.06 7.91 0.92
C VAL A 1041 38.84 9.17 1.33
N GLN A 1042 40.05 9.00 1.87
CA GLN A 1042 41.04 10.08 2.03
C GLN A 1042 42.14 9.89 0.97
N PHE A 1043 42.37 10.91 0.13
CA PHE A 1043 43.63 10.98 -0.60
C PHE A 1043 44.75 11.32 0.37
N VAL A 1044 45.79 10.49 0.40
CA VAL A 1044 47.15 10.95 0.72
C VAL A 1044 47.92 10.82 -0.58
N SER A 1045 47.82 11.81 -1.47
CA SER A 1045 48.69 11.84 -2.64
C SER A 1045 49.61 13.06 -2.56
N TYR A 1046 50.90 12.76 -2.47
CA TYR A 1046 51.89 13.48 -3.24
C TYR A 1046 51.61 13.13 -4.70
N VAL A 1047 50.99 14.02 -5.45
CA VAL A 1047 50.97 13.88 -6.91
C VAL A 1047 52.16 14.65 -7.46
N HIS A 1048 53.14 13.94 -7.99
CA HIS A 1048 54.13 14.53 -8.88
C HIS A 1048 53.43 14.83 -10.22
N TYR A 1049 53.08 16.09 -10.48
CA TYR A 1049 52.73 16.54 -11.83
C TYR A 1049 53.89 17.32 -12.44
N GLN A 1050 54.38 16.85 -13.59
CA GLN A 1050 54.93 17.74 -14.61
C GLN A 1050 53.74 18.43 -15.31
N PHE A 1051 53.76 19.76 -15.39
CA PHE A 1051 52.62 20.62 -15.75
C PHE A 1051 52.23 20.58 -17.24
N SER A 1052 50.94 20.86 -17.55
CA SER A 1052 50.51 22.17 -18.12
C SER A 1052 48.97 22.37 -18.25
N LYS A 1053 48.39 23.14 -17.30
CA LYS A 1053 47.08 23.87 -17.30
C LYS A 1053 45.72 23.14 -17.40
N ILE A 1054 44.83 23.37 -16.42
CA ILE A 1054 43.35 23.45 -16.62
C ILE A 1054 42.73 24.54 -15.71
N THR A 1055 41.67 25.19 -16.19
CA THR A 1055 40.92 26.30 -15.57
C THR A 1055 39.50 25.85 -15.15
N ILE A 1056 38.94 26.38 -14.05
CA ILE A 1056 37.53 26.17 -13.61
C ILE A 1056 36.83 27.55 -13.47
N PRO A 1057 35.66 27.82 -14.10
CA PRO A 1057 34.92 29.06 -13.90
C PRO A 1057 33.97 29.04 -12.68
N ASP A 1058 33.99 30.13 -11.92
CA ASP A 1058 33.01 30.65 -10.95
C ASP A 1058 32.69 29.86 -9.65
N ILE A 1059 33.60 29.95 -8.68
CA ILE A 1059 33.27 30.03 -7.24
C ILE A 1059 33.74 31.39 -6.72
N LYS A 1060 32.82 32.18 -6.12
CA LYS A 1060 33.18 33.38 -5.35
C LYS A 1060 33.84 33.00 -4.02
N PRO A 1061 34.88 33.74 -3.57
CA PRO A 1061 35.58 33.45 -2.32
C PRO A 1061 34.70 33.67 -1.08
N ILE A 1062 34.72 32.72 -0.14
CA ILE A 1062 34.09 32.84 1.18
C ILE A 1062 35.02 33.68 2.09
N THR A 1063 34.45 34.68 2.77
CA THR A 1063 35.16 35.59 3.69
C THR A 1063 35.44 34.97 5.08
N PRO A 1064 36.42 35.48 5.85
CA PRO A 1064 37.06 34.78 6.99
C PRO A 1064 36.30 34.68 8.34
N GLN A 1065 34.97 34.46 8.38
CA GLN A 1065 34.21 34.56 9.64
C GLN A 1065 33.47 33.32 10.15
N GLN A 1066 33.78 32.11 9.67
CA GLN A 1066 33.19 30.88 10.25
C GLN A 1066 34.23 29.76 10.46
N VAL A 1067 35.36 30.12 11.07
CA VAL A 1067 36.30 29.19 11.71
C VAL A 1067 36.01 29.15 13.22
N SER A 1068 35.39 28.05 13.69
CA SER A 1068 35.66 27.35 14.97
C SER A 1068 34.62 26.23 15.06
N ILE A 1069 34.94 24.94 15.15
CA ILE A 1069 35.76 24.26 16.15
C ILE A 1069 36.36 22.98 15.50
N ILE A 1070 37.68 22.96 15.30
CA ILE A 1070 38.49 21.73 15.16
C ILE A 1070 39.72 21.94 16.03
N GLY A 1071 39.88 21.08 17.04
CA GLY A 1071 41.10 20.98 17.83
C GLY A 1071 41.78 19.63 17.57
N SER A 1072 43.01 19.70 17.06
CA SER A 1072 44.14 18.74 17.22
C SER A 1072 43.90 17.31 16.71
N VAL A 1073 44.59 16.77 15.70
CA VAL A 1073 46.05 16.56 15.61
C VAL A 1073 46.44 16.39 14.14
N ALA A 1074 47.34 17.25 13.63
CA ALA A 1074 48.27 16.92 12.53
C ALA A 1074 49.36 18.01 12.40
N LEU A 1075 50.13 18.19 13.47
CA LEU A 1075 51.45 18.81 13.39
C LEU A 1075 52.46 17.66 13.35
N GLY A 1076 52.88 17.26 12.16
CA GLY A 1076 53.92 16.25 12.02
C GLY A 1076 53.96 15.53 10.69
N VAL A 1077 54.01 16.25 9.55
CA VAL A 1077 54.84 15.90 8.36
C VAL A 1077 55.11 17.18 7.53
N ILE A 1078 55.55 18.27 8.15
CA ILE A 1078 56.22 19.40 7.46
C ILE A 1078 57.68 19.48 7.93
N ILE A 1079 58.34 18.33 8.07
CA ILE A 1079 59.80 18.23 8.22
C ILE A 1079 60.18 16.83 7.70
N ILE A 1080 60.32 16.69 6.37
CA ILE A 1080 61.22 15.80 5.60
C ILE A 1080 60.84 16.03 4.12
N LEU A 1081 61.10 17.25 3.64
CA LEU A 1081 61.37 17.61 2.23
C LEU A 1081 61.88 19.06 2.18
N ALA A 1082 62.76 19.39 3.14
CA ALA A 1082 63.58 20.59 3.14
C ALA A 1082 65.09 20.25 3.12
N CYS A 1083 65.48 19.01 2.77
CA CYS A 1083 66.92 18.66 2.61
C CYS A 1083 67.19 17.82 1.36
N VAL A 1084 66.69 18.28 0.21
CA VAL A 1084 67.33 18.26 -1.13
C VAL A 1084 66.53 19.32 -1.93
N LEU A 1085 66.63 20.63 -1.66
CA LEU A 1085 67.81 21.50 -1.55
C LEU A 1085 68.50 21.55 -0.16
N VAL A 1086 69.29 20.52 0.18
CA VAL A 1086 70.75 20.46 0.47
C VAL A 1086 71.08 18.98 0.58
#